data_AF-A0A661LHE6-F1
#
_entry.id   AF-A0A661LHE6-F1
#
_cell.length_a   1.000
_cell.length_b   1.000
_cell.length_c   1.000
_cell.angle_alpha   90.00
_cell.angle_beta   90.00
_cell.angle_gamma   90.00
#
_symmetry.space_group_name_H-M   'P 1'
#
loop_
_entity.id
_entity.type
_entity.pdbx_description
1 polymer ?
#
loop_
_entity_poly.entity_id
_entity_poly.type
_entity_poly.pdbx_seq_one_letter_code
_entity_poly.pdbx_strand_id
1 'polypeptide(L)'
;MNQILHKIQLHERLGNVNWVLQKVVQHYSDLSWVKPEILERIKYYVKQCAHIISPVTIEAITSLPDQDLSHAGLRPLILAASRIKPVPKTGTIPFPAVSSVGIVRELSVAQDAPSSLAPERIKLLDDTGSALIKAISRRVSGQCVWRPECYNFQILDVFGNDDPAVKGSSMGLPLALALCSKILDEPLPGDLSASGVVRRDGYVRPVTSMETKLEVLKRERFFVKRVMVSSDQDLTSVPAGLEIIKVRSISDAINIAFPERVHISNICVPIDIEAELASLKKQYEGYLIDTCEENASQLISYLEQSHLPLPKNRSIRALFVCYWRKGCCHCHKGESGEADKSLSKAMGLYRKHPGLILPDEYFELKNQYGVLLKDLFKYRQAEKVHTELIKEMASALCLDHTRGANLSSLSQLYLAQCRYEDAEKYQRMAIRLVSEDEKYRNYGYLAQIHTRAGNFRKAARALSLARKSFAGAPVEIQHTKKPFLDWIEVEFLYWRGLRSVNRRKQVFQKLYAIASEYSALEGWVAALINKFWAIAMLLEGKDREGLQVLDEVISFFHAQFAPVLRVLGASVKAQRALYFLKANEIELAMEDMRGILEDLSFQKDIRVYFKKELGLISRLLKDRQWQKQTLEQGAKVLKSIIAKIPY
;
A
#
# COMPACT_ATOMS: atom_id res chain seq x y z
N MET A 1 -18.59 -21.28 35.76
CA MET A 1 -17.12 -21.43 35.71
C MET A 1 -16.56 -21.31 34.29
N ASN A 2 -16.89 -22.21 33.35
CA ASN A 2 -16.25 -22.29 32.02
C ASN A 2 -16.34 -21.01 31.16
N GLN A 3 -17.47 -20.30 31.20
CA GLN A 3 -17.61 -19.02 30.47
C GLN A 3 -16.71 -17.90 31.04
N ILE A 4 -16.46 -17.89 32.36
CA ILE A 4 -15.61 -16.89 33.01
C ILE A 4 -14.14 -17.16 32.68
N LEU A 5 -13.72 -18.42 32.78
CA LEU A 5 -12.37 -18.85 32.39
C LEU A 5 -12.06 -18.54 30.93
N HIS A 6 -13.02 -18.79 30.02
CA HIS A 6 -12.88 -18.43 28.61
C HIS A 6 -12.72 -16.91 28.42
N LYS A 7 -13.48 -16.09 29.17
CA LYS A 7 -13.32 -14.62 29.14
C LYS A 7 -11.97 -14.19 29.70
N ILE A 8 -11.48 -14.78 30.79
CA ILE A 8 -10.15 -14.51 31.35
C ILE A 8 -9.07 -14.80 30.31
N GLN A 9 -9.08 -15.98 29.69
CA GLN A 9 -8.12 -16.36 28.64
C GLN A 9 -8.17 -15.43 27.41
N LEU A 10 -9.36 -14.93 27.04
CA LEU A 10 -9.50 -13.96 25.96
C LEU A 10 -8.87 -12.61 26.34
N HIS A 11 -9.22 -12.05 27.49
CA HIS A 11 -8.68 -10.76 27.95
C HIS A 11 -7.18 -10.83 28.22
N GLU A 12 -6.69 -11.97 28.67
CA GLU A 12 -5.27 -12.24 28.90
C GLU A 12 -4.47 -12.22 27.60
N ARG A 13 -4.93 -12.95 26.57
CA ARG A 13 -4.31 -12.92 25.23
C ARG A 13 -4.29 -11.51 24.61
N LEU A 14 -5.26 -10.69 24.97
CA LEU A 14 -5.38 -9.32 24.47
C LEU A 14 -4.61 -8.28 25.30
N GLY A 15 -4.02 -8.68 26.43
CA GLY A 15 -3.22 -7.80 27.30
C GLY A 15 -4.06 -6.87 28.18
N ASN A 16 -5.31 -7.23 28.51
CA ASN A 16 -6.16 -6.47 29.43
C ASN A 16 -5.82 -6.84 30.90
N VAL A 17 -4.61 -6.48 31.33
CA VAL A 17 -3.99 -6.93 32.59
C VAL A 17 -4.83 -6.57 33.82
N ASN A 18 -5.35 -5.34 33.90
CA ASN A 18 -6.14 -4.92 35.06
C ASN A 18 -7.44 -5.70 35.15
N TRP A 19 -8.14 -5.87 34.03
CA TRP A 19 -9.35 -6.66 33.98
C TRP A 19 -9.10 -8.11 34.43
N VAL A 20 -8.05 -8.74 33.92
CA VAL A 20 -7.69 -10.13 34.23
C VAL A 20 -7.42 -10.28 35.73
N LEU A 21 -6.55 -9.44 36.29
CA LEU A 21 -6.17 -9.54 37.70
C LEU A 21 -7.38 -9.32 38.62
N GLN A 22 -8.20 -8.29 38.36
CA GLN A 22 -9.41 -8.03 39.16
C GLN A 22 -10.41 -9.20 39.08
N LYS A 23 -10.62 -9.78 37.90
CA LYS A 23 -11.55 -10.91 37.73
C LYS A 23 -11.06 -12.20 38.36
N VAL A 24 -9.76 -12.45 38.30
CA VAL A 24 -9.11 -13.59 38.97
C VAL A 24 -9.26 -13.46 40.49
N VAL A 25 -9.00 -12.28 41.06
CA VAL A 25 -9.19 -12.03 42.50
C VAL A 25 -10.67 -12.21 42.89
N GLN A 26 -11.60 -11.66 42.11
CA GLN A 26 -13.04 -11.74 42.41
C GLN A 26 -13.54 -13.18 42.52
N HIS A 27 -12.97 -14.11 41.74
CA HIS A 27 -13.34 -15.53 41.74
C HIS A 27 -12.28 -16.41 42.42
N TYR A 28 -11.39 -15.85 43.24
CA TYR A 28 -10.25 -16.59 43.79
C TYR A 28 -10.68 -17.79 44.65
N SER A 29 -11.74 -17.64 45.44
CA SER A 29 -12.31 -18.71 46.26
C SER A 29 -12.88 -19.87 45.42
N ASP A 30 -13.45 -19.57 44.26
CA ASP A 30 -14.03 -20.54 43.33
C ASP A 30 -12.96 -21.31 42.53
N LEU A 31 -11.72 -20.82 42.53
CA LEU A 31 -10.58 -21.34 41.76
C LEU A 31 -9.56 -22.10 42.64
N SER A 32 -10.01 -22.64 43.77
CA SER A 32 -9.19 -23.25 44.81
C SER A 32 -8.23 -24.36 44.32
N TRP A 33 -8.61 -25.10 43.28
CA TRP A 33 -7.84 -26.20 42.70
C TRP A 33 -6.62 -25.80 41.84
N VAL A 34 -6.43 -24.51 41.52
CA VAL A 34 -5.33 -23.98 40.67
C VAL A 34 -4.69 -22.73 41.29
N LYS A 35 -4.76 -22.62 42.62
CA LYS A 35 -4.24 -21.46 43.38
C LYS A 35 -2.75 -21.19 43.14
N PRO A 36 -1.85 -22.21 43.15
CA PRO A 36 -0.42 -21.96 42.91
C PRO A 36 -0.15 -21.32 41.55
N GLU A 37 -0.80 -21.81 40.49
CA GLU A 37 -0.66 -21.30 39.13
C GLU A 37 -1.17 -19.87 39.01
N ILE A 38 -2.30 -19.56 39.65
CA ILE A 38 -2.88 -18.22 39.69
C ILE A 38 -1.92 -17.24 40.39
N LEU A 39 -1.36 -17.60 41.54
CA LEU A 39 -0.46 -16.74 42.30
C LEU A 39 0.83 -16.45 41.53
N GLU A 40 1.42 -17.46 40.87
CA GLU A 40 2.58 -17.25 39.99
C GLU A 40 2.24 -16.38 38.78
N ARG A 41 1.01 -16.49 38.24
CA ARG A 41 0.56 -15.64 37.15
C ARG A 41 0.38 -14.18 37.58
N ILE A 42 -0.21 -13.94 38.76
CA ILE A 42 -0.32 -12.59 39.35
C ILE A 42 1.08 -12.01 39.54
N LYS A 43 2.01 -12.79 40.10
CA LYS A 43 3.40 -12.39 40.31
C LYS A 43 4.12 -12.02 39.02
N TYR A 44 3.91 -12.78 37.96
CA TYR A 44 4.41 -12.45 36.62
C TYR A 44 3.91 -11.09 36.16
N TYR A 45 2.60 -10.83 36.22
CA TYR A 45 2.03 -9.54 35.80
C TYR A 45 2.49 -8.37 36.67
N VAL A 46 2.55 -8.55 38.00
CA VAL A 46 3.03 -7.50 38.91
C VAL A 46 4.49 -7.14 38.61
N LYS A 47 5.33 -8.10 38.21
CA LYS A 47 6.72 -7.83 37.81
C LYS A 47 6.81 -7.17 36.44
N GLN A 48 6.16 -7.72 35.42
CA GLN A 48 6.34 -7.28 34.03
C GLN A 48 5.55 -6.01 33.69
N CYS A 49 4.39 -5.82 34.33
CA CYS A 49 3.42 -4.78 33.95
C CYS A 49 3.18 -3.76 35.07
N ALA A 50 4.06 -3.66 36.07
CA ALA A 50 3.87 -2.81 37.25
C ALA A 50 3.38 -1.38 36.94
N HIS A 51 3.96 -0.76 35.90
CA HIS A 51 3.68 0.61 35.45
C HIS A 51 2.26 0.85 34.92
N ILE A 52 1.48 -0.21 34.63
CA ILE A 52 0.09 -0.12 34.15
C ILE A 52 -0.93 -0.70 35.13
N ILE A 53 -0.50 -1.28 36.26
CA ILE A 53 -1.43 -1.84 37.24
C ILE A 53 -2.08 -0.69 38.03
N SER A 54 -3.41 -0.63 37.95
CA SER A 54 -4.19 0.42 38.59
C SER A 54 -4.22 0.29 40.11
N PRO A 55 -4.40 1.39 40.85
CA PRO A 55 -4.58 1.34 42.30
C PRO A 55 -5.70 0.41 42.74
N VAL A 56 -6.82 0.38 42.01
CA VAL A 56 -7.96 -0.53 42.26
C VAL A 56 -7.53 -1.99 42.12
N THR A 57 -6.70 -2.30 41.13
CA THR A 57 -6.16 -3.66 40.95
C THR A 57 -5.17 -4.02 42.05
N ILE A 58 -4.32 -3.07 42.48
CA ILE A 58 -3.41 -3.27 43.61
C ILE A 58 -4.21 -3.59 44.89
N GLU A 59 -5.27 -2.83 45.16
CA GLU A 59 -6.16 -3.06 46.30
C GLU A 59 -6.83 -4.45 46.23
N ALA A 60 -7.35 -4.82 45.06
CA ALA A 60 -7.92 -6.15 44.83
C ALA A 60 -6.90 -7.28 45.09
N ILE A 61 -5.67 -7.18 44.55
CA ILE A 61 -4.65 -8.21 44.81
C ILE A 61 -4.27 -8.25 46.29
N THR A 62 -4.27 -7.10 46.97
CA THR A 62 -3.95 -7.00 48.41
C THR A 62 -5.03 -7.63 49.28
N SER A 63 -6.26 -7.80 48.80
CA SER A 63 -7.35 -8.45 49.54
C SER A 63 -7.29 -9.99 49.51
N LEU A 64 -6.31 -10.58 48.82
CA LEU A 64 -6.08 -12.03 48.85
C LEU A 64 -5.60 -12.50 50.23
N PRO A 65 -5.79 -13.79 50.61
CA PRO A 65 -5.36 -14.29 51.90
C PRO A 65 -3.88 -14.06 52.19
N ASP A 66 -3.57 -13.57 53.39
CA ASP A 66 -2.20 -13.20 53.79
C ASP A 66 -1.19 -14.36 53.72
N GLN A 67 -1.65 -15.58 54.00
CA GLN A 67 -0.83 -16.80 53.88
C GLN A 67 -0.41 -17.04 52.43
N ASP A 68 -1.34 -16.89 51.49
CA ASP A 68 -1.13 -17.10 50.05
C ASP A 68 -0.19 -16.02 49.48
N LEU A 69 -0.39 -14.75 49.86
CA LEU A 69 0.47 -13.63 49.45
C LEU A 69 1.91 -13.76 49.96
N SER A 70 2.07 -14.25 51.20
CA SER A 70 3.38 -14.44 51.82
C SER A 70 4.11 -15.64 51.23
N HIS A 71 3.41 -16.76 51.01
CA HIS A 71 3.95 -17.96 50.38
C HIS A 71 4.45 -17.68 48.95
N ALA A 72 3.69 -16.90 48.16
CA ALA A 72 4.07 -16.56 46.78
C ALA A 72 5.14 -15.44 46.68
N GLY A 73 5.47 -14.76 47.78
CA GLY A 73 6.39 -13.62 47.79
C GLY A 73 5.84 -12.38 47.08
N LEU A 74 4.53 -12.18 47.07
CA LEU A 74 3.84 -11.12 46.32
C LEU A 74 3.87 -9.76 47.04
N ARG A 75 3.84 -9.72 48.37
CA ARG A 75 3.81 -8.48 49.16
C ARG A 75 4.86 -7.42 48.75
N PRO A 76 6.17 -7.74 48.69
CA PRO A 76 7.17 -6.74 48.32
C PRO A 76 6.99 -6.24 46.88
N LEU A 77 6.49 -7.09 45.97
CA LEU A 77 6.25 -6.74 44.57
C LEU A 77 5.04 -5.81 44.42
N ILE A 78 3.95 -6.07 45.15
CA ILE A 78 2.75 -5.21 45.17
C ILE A 78 3.10 -3.83 45.72
N LEU A 79 3.87 -3.77 46.81
CA LEU A 79 4.34 -2.52 47.41
C LEU A 79 5.28 -1.74 46.48
N ALA A 80 6.11 -2.42 45.70
CA ALA A 80 6.94 -1.76 44.69
C ALA A 80 6.09 -1.25 43.52
N ALA A 81 5.17 -2.07 43.01
CA ALA A 81 4.31 -1.71 41.88
C ALA A 81 3.40 -0.51 42.18
N SER A 82 2.88 -0.38 43.40
CA SER A 82 2.03 0.76 43.79
C SER A 82 2.73 2.12 43.77
N ARG A 83 4.07 2.13 43.73
CA ARG A 83 4.91 3.36 43.69
C ARG A 83 5.41 3.70 42.30
N ILE A 84 5.31 2.79 41.33
CA ILE A 84 5.81 3.02 39.97
C ILE A 84 4.84 3.93 39.23
N LYS A 85 5.37 5.03 38.69
CA LYS A 85 4.63 5.91 37.77
C LYS A 85 5.15 5.72 36.35
N PRO A 86 4.28 5.74 35.34
CA PRO A 86 4.71 5.72 33.94
C PRO A 86 5.50 6.99 33.63
N VAL A 87 6.64 6.82 32.97
CA VAL A 87 7.49 7.92 32.51
C VAL A 87 7.26 8.10 31.01
N PRO A 88 6.81 9.28 30.55
CA PRO A 88 6.62 9.54 29.13
C PRO A 88 7.95 9.45 28.38
N LYS A 89 7.94 8.80 27.22
CA LYS A 89 9.11 8.71 26.33
C LYS A 89 8.84 9.48 25.04
N THR A 90 9.88 10.10 24.52
CA THR A 90 9.84 10.74 23.20
C THR A 90 9.40 9.75 22.13
N GLY A 91 8.46 10.18 21.29
CA GLY A 91 7.95 9.37 20.19
C GLY A 91 6.97 8.27 20.60
N THR A 92 6.45 8.30 21.83
CA THR A 92 5.53 7.27 22.34
C THR A 92 4.19 7.86 22.82
N ILE A 93 3.11 7.12 22.60
CA ILE A 93 1.78 7.47 23.13
C ILE A 93 0.93 6.20 23.35
N PRO A 94 0.28 6.04 24.51
CA PRO A 94 -0.73 5.01 24.69
C PRO A 94 -2.02 5.40 23.97
N PHE A 95 -2.63 4.46 23.25
CA PHE A 95 -3.90 4.71 22.56
C PHE A 95 -4.82 3.48 22.58
N PRO A 96 -6.15 3.69 22.58
CA PRO A 96 -7.10 2.60 22.54
C PRO A 96 -7.30 2.10 21.09
N ALA A 97 -7.24 0.78 20.91
CA ALA A 97 -7.54 0.09 19.66
C ALA A 97 -8.74 -0.85 19.81
N VAL A 98 -9.46 -1.10 18.72
CA VAL A 98 -10.66 -1.95 18.75
C VAL A 98 -10.27 -3.41 18.52
N SER A 99 -10.72 -4.26 19.44
CA SER A 99 -10.93 -5.69 19.24
C SER A 99 -12.37 -6.01 19.65
N SER A 100 -12.79 -7.29 19.64
CA SER A 100 -14.10 -7.71 20.14
C SER A 100 -14.40 -7.26 21.59
N VAL A 101 -13.38 -6.97 22.39
CA VAL A 101 -13.50 -6.52 23.79
C VAL A 101 -12.70 -5.24 24.11
N GLY A 102 -12.10 -4.62 23.09
CA GLY A 102 -11.21 -3.45 23.21
C GLY A 102 -9.85 -3.76 23.83
N ILE A 103 -8.82 -3.03 23.39
CA ILE A 103 -7.44 -3.14 23.88
C ILE A 103 -6.78 -1.76 23.95
N VAL A 104 -5.72 -1.64 24.74
CA VAL A 104 -4.81 -0.48 24.70
C VAL A 104 -3.42 -0.95 24.27
N ARG A 105 -2.81 -0.18 23.38
CA ARG A 105 -1.46 -0.38 22.88
C ARG A 105 -0.65 0.89 23.00
N GLU A 106 0.66 0.75 22.92
CA GLU A 106 1.57 1.89 22.83
C GLU A 106 2.05 2.02 21.39
N LEU A 107 1.90 3.21 20.82
CA LEU A 107 2.50 3.54 19.54
C LEU A 107 3.90 4.10 19.80
N SER A 108 4.92 3.58 19.11
CA SER A 108 6.31 4.02 19.23
C SER A 108 6.89 4.35 17.86
N VAL A 109 7.46 5.55 17.72
CA VAL A 109 8.10 6.04 16.47
C VAL A 109 9.61 6.01 16.59
N ALA A 110 10.27 5.47 15.57
CA ALA A 110 11.71 5.52 15.38
C ALA A 110 12.08 6.39 14.17
N GLN A 111 13.19 7.11 14.30
CA GLN A 111 13.83 7.89 13.22
C GLN A 111 15.08 7.14 12.77
N ASP A 112 15.39 7.16 11.48
CA ASP A 112 16.53 6.50 10.82
C ASP A 112 16.46 4.96 10.73
N ALA A 113 15.27 4.38 10.93
CA ALA A 113 15.07 2.95 10.73
C ALA A 113 14.62 2.65 9.28
N PRO A 114 15.17 1.62 8.62
CA PRO A 114 14.61 1.16 7.35
C PRO A 114 13.16 0.73 7.54
N SER A 115 12.24 1.28 6.73
CA SER A 115 10.82 1.00 6.84
C SER A 115 10.51 -0.43 6.37
N SER A 116 10.24 -1.35 7.30
CA SER A 116 9.73 -2.70 7.03
C SER A 116 8.19 -2.78 7.14
N LEU A 117 7.52 -1.63 7.05
CA LEU A 117 6.08 -1.51 7.25
C LEU A 117 5.29 -2.17 6.12
N ALA A 118 4.16 -2.78 6.48
CA ALA A 118 3.16 -3.20 5.51
C ALA A 118 2.62 -1.99 4.71
N PRO A 119 2.16 -2.16 3.45
CA PRO A 119 1.71 -1.06 2.59
C PRO A 119 0.66 -0.13 3.23
N GLU A 120 -0.28 -0.69 4.00
CA GLU A 120 -1.30 0.06 4.73
C GLU A 120 -0.70 0.99 5.80
N ARG A 121 0.33 0.51 6.52
CA ARG A 121 1.05 1.29 7.54
C ARG A 121 1.93 2.36 6.89
N ILE A 122 2.56 2.06 5.74
CA ILE A 122 3.30 3.05 4.94
C ILE A 122 2.37 4.20 4.55
N LYS A 123 1.18 3.88 4.02
CA LYS A 123 0.20 4.89 3.64
C LYS A 123 -0.26 5.73 4.84
N LEU A 124 -0.55 5.10 5.98
CA LEU A 124 -0.94 5.82 7.19
C LEU A 124 0.17 6.77 7.67
N LEU A 125 1.42 6.29 7.71
CA LEU A 125 2.59 7.09 8.04
C LEU A 125 2.72 8.28 7.09
N ASP A 126 2.57 8.04 5.79
CA ASP A 126 2.70 9.06 4.77
C ASP A 126 1.63 10.14 4.85
N ASP A 127 0.35 9.74 4.95
CA ASP A 127 -0.78 10.68 5.07
C ASP A 127 -0.68 11.51 6.35
N THR A 128 -0.31 10.86 7.46
CA THR A 128 -0.20 11.50 8.77
C THR A 128 1.00 12.45 8.83
N GLY A 129 2.15 12.00 8.34
CA GLY A 129 3.38 12.78 8.34
C GLY A 129 3.34 13.97 7.38
N SER A 130 2.78 13.82 6.17
CA SER A 130 2.54 14.96 5.26
C SER A 130 1.67 16.02 5.93
N ALA A 131 0.56 15.60 6.55
CA ALA A 131 -0.34 16.51 7.25
C ALA A 131 0.33 17.20 8.44
N LEU A 132 1.17 16.47 9.19
CA LEU A 132 1.97 17.00 10.30
C LEU A 132 2.98 18.05 9.81
N ILE A 133 3.77 17.74 8.77
CA ILE A 133 4.77 18.67 8.23
C ILE A 133 4.10 19.94 7.70
N LYS A 134 2.92 19.85 7.08
CA LYS A 134 2.12 21.04 6.68
C LYS A 134 1.64 21.86 7.87
N ALA A 135 1.35 21.23 9.01
CA ALA A 135 0.96 21.93 10.23
C ALA A 135 2.15 22.62 10.91
N ILE A 136 3.32 21.98 10.90
CA ILE A 136 4.58 22.52 11.45
C ILE A 136 5.16 23.61 10.55
N SER A 137 5.11 23.44 9.21
CA SER A 137 5.71 24.37 8.24
C SER A 137 5.15 25.78 8.35
N ARG A 138 3.90 25.94 8.81
CA ARG A 138 3.28 27.24 9.10
C ARG A 138 3.90 27.99 10.29
N ARG A 139 4.68 27.30 11.12
CA ARG A 139 5.29 27.82 12.35
C ARG A 139 6.79 28.09 12.22
N VAL A 140 7.37 27.76 11.07
CA VAL A 140 8.79 27.90 10.79
C VAL A 140 9.03 28.80 9.60
N SER A 141 10.17 29.50 9.62
CA SER A 141 10.61 30.32 8.49
C SER A 141 11.33 29.52 7.40
N GLY A 142 11.66 28.24 7.64
CA GLY A 142 12.34 27.38 6.68
C GLY A 142 11.42 26.44 5.91
N GLN A 143 11.94 25.83 4.84
CA GLN A 143 11.22 24.80 4.11
C GLN A 143 11.31 23.46 4.85
N CYS A 144 10.16 22.81 5.04
CA CYS A 144 10.08 21.46 5.59
C CYS A 144 9.60 20.49 4.53
N VAL A 145 10.45 19.52 4.20
CA VAL A 145 10.14 18.43 3.27
C VAL A 145 9.79 17.18 4.07
N TRP A 146 8.67 16.54 3.74
CA TRP A 146 8.28 15.28 4.37
C TRP A 146 9.04 14.12 3.72
N ARG A 147 9.75 13.34 4.54
CA ARG A 147 10.54 12.16 4.13
C ARG A 147 10.06 10.93 4.89
N PRO A 148 8.99 10.26 4.44
CA PRO A 148 8.43 9.09 5.15
C PRO A 148 9.45 7.95 5.31
N GLU A 149 10.41 7.84 4.41
CA GLU A 149 11.47 6.83 4.43
C GLU A 149 12.44 6.94 5.62
N CYS A 150 12.43 8.07 6.34
CA CYS A 150 13.26 8.30 7.53
C CYS A 150 12.57 7.82 8.82
N TYR A 151 11.32 7.35 8.74
CA TYR A 151 10.53 7.00 9.91
C TYR A 151 9.98 5.58 9.83
N ASN A 152 9.88 4.95 10.99
CA ASN A 152 9.19 3.69 11.19
C ASN A 152 8.37 3.79 12.49
N PHE A 153 7.32 2.97 12.63
CA PHE A 153 6.58 2.89 13.88
C PHE A 153 6.14 1.46 14.19
N GLN A 154 6.04 1.18 15.49
CA GLN A 154 5.59 -0.10 16.03
C GLN A 154 4.37 0.11 16.92
N ILE A 155 3.51 -0.90 16.98
CA ILE A 155 2.37 -0.94 17.89
C ILE A 155 2.67 -1.97 18.95
N LEU A 156 3.09 -1.54 20.12
CA LEU A 156 3.57 -2.41 21.18
C LEU A 156 2.42 -2.91 22.05
N ASP A 157 2.39 -4.22 22.28
CA ASP A 157 1.58 -4.85 23.31
C ASP A 157 2.08 -4.49 24.72
N VAL A 158 1.41 -5.01 25.75
CA VAL A 158 1.77 -4.75 27.15
C VAL A 158 3.11 -5.37 27.57
N PHE A 159 3.71 -6.20 26.72
CA PHE A 159 4.99 -6.88 26.94
C PHE A 159 6.11 -6.28 26.07
N GLY A 160 5.82 -5.27 25.24
CA GLY A 160 6.78 -4.62 24.36
C GLY A 160 7.00 -5.33 23.02
N ASN A 161 6.14 -6.28 22.64
CA ASN A 161 6.21 -6.92 21.32
C ASN A 161 5.35 -6.16 20.32
N ASP A 162 5.76 -6.10 19.05
CA ASP A 162 4.93 -5.51 17.98
C ASP A 162 3.66 -6.36 17.76
N ASP A 163 2.52 -5.68 17.70
CA ASP A 163 1.19 -6.24 17.48
C ASP A 163 0.73 -5.89 16.05
N PRO A 164 1.00 -6.76 15.07
CA PRO A 164 0.62 -6.54 13.67
C PRO A 164 -0.89 -6.62 13.44
N ALA A 165 -1.67 -7.14 14.40
CA ALA A 165 -3.12 -7.27 14.28
C ALA A 165 -3.82 -5.91 14.38
N VAL A 166 -3.17 -4.91 14.99
CA VAL A 166 -3.71 -3.54 15.04
C VAL A 166 -3.42 -2.82 13.72
N LYS A 167 -4.48 -2.70 12.91
CA LYS A 167 -4.47 -2.04 11.59
C LYS A 167 -5.45 -0.86 11.49
N GLY A 168 -6.06 -0.47 12.61
CA GLY A 168 -7.17 0.48 12.63
C GLY A 168 -6.76 1.90 12.25
N SER A 169 -7.62 2.60 11.51
CA SER A 169 -7.44 4.02 11.16
C SER A 169 -7.49 4.96 12.38
N SER A 170 -7.94 4.47 13.54
CA SER A 170 -7.94 5.21 14.80
C SER A 170 -6.55 5.58 15.32
N MET A 171 -5.50 5.00 14.73
CA MET A 171 -4.10 5.28 15.04
C MET A 171 -3.58 6.58 14.41
N GLY A 172 -4.31 7.20 13.47
CA GLY A 172 -3.83 8.38 12.74
C GLY A 172 -3.46 9.55 13.65
N LEU A 173 -4.35 9.92 14.58
CA LEU A 173 -4.09 11.02 15.52
C LEU A 173 -2.97 10.69 16.54
N PRO A 174 -2.96 9.50 17.18
CA PRO A 174 -1.81 9.04 17.97
C PRO A 174 -0.48 9.10 17.21
N LEU A 175 -0.45 8.61 15.97
CA LEU A 175 0.74 8.62 15.14
C LEU A 175 1.23 10.04 14.86
N ALA A 176 0.32 10.99 14.59
CA ALA A 176 0.68 12.40 14.38
C ALA A 176 1.37 13.00 15.60
N LEU A 177 0.82 12.75 16.80
CA LEU A 177 1.38 13.24 18.06
C LEU A 177 2.74 12.60 18.36
N ALA A 178 2.87 11.29 18.17
CA ALA A 178 4.12 10.57 18.38
C ALA A 178 5.21 10.98 17.37
N LEU A 179 4.85 11.16 16.10
CA LEU A 179 5.78 11.71 15.09
C LEU A 179 6.24 13.11 15.49
N CYS A 180 5.31 13.98 15.90
CA CYS A 180 5.64 15.32 16.35
C CYS A 180 6.59 15.28 17.56
N SER A 181 6.26 14.48 18.57
CA SER A 181 7.12 14.22 19.73
C SER A 181 8.52 13.78 19.31
N LYS A 182 8.63 12.84 18.37
CA LYS A 182 9.92 12.33 17.89
C LYS A 182 10.73 13.37 17.13
N ILE A 183 10.08 14.14 16.26
CA ILE A 183 10.71 15.20 15.46
C ILE A 183 11.21 16.35 16.34
N LEU A 184 10.46 16.68 17.38
CA LEU A 184 10.81 17.74 18.33
C LEU A 184 11.76 17.29 19.42
N ASP A 185 11.98 15.99 19.55
CA ASP A 185 12.68 15.34 20.66
C ASP A 185 12.09 15.68 22.04
N GLU A 186 10.77 15.93 22.09
CA GLU A 186 10.04 16.29 23.30
C GLU A 186 8.98 15.22 23.63
N PRO A 187 8.94 14.65 24.85
CA PRO A 187 7.94 13.67 25.22
C PRO A 187 6.55 14.30 25.33
N LEU A 188 5.52 13.55 24.92
CA LEU A 188 4.13 13.94 25.13
C LEU A 188 3.77 13.94 26.61
N PRO A 189 2.75 14.72 27.04
CA PRO A 189 2.23 14.63 28.40
C PRO A 189 1.80 13.20 28.75
N GLY A 190 2.26 12.68 29.90
CA GLY A 190 2.02 11.29 30.31
C GLY A 190 0.57 10.92 30.59
N ASP A 191 -0.29 11.92 30.76
CA ASP A 191 -1.72 11.79 30.99
C ASP A 191 -2.55 11.90 29.70
N LEU A 192 -1.90 12.02 28.54
CA LEU A 192 -2.54 12.25 27.25
C LEU A 192 -2.67 10.94 26.44
N SER A 193 -3.82 10.79 25.80
CA SER A 193 -4.06 9.80 24.75
C SER A 193 -4.85 10.44 23.60
N ALA A 194 -4.99 9.72 22.49
CA ALA A 194 -5.71 10.20 21.33
C ALA A 194 -6.39 9.07 20.56
N SER A 195 -7.42 9.40 19.81
CA SER A 195 -8.03 8.48 18.85
C SER A 195 -8.74 9.26 17.74
N GLY A 196 -8.39 8.97 16.49
CA GLY A 196 -8.97 9.68 15.35
C GLY A 196 -8.33 9.26 14.04
N VAL A 197 -9.11 9.34 12.97
CA VAL A 197 -8.57 9.15 11.62
C VAL A 197 -8.01 10.48 11.15
N VAL A 198 -6.73 10.50 10.80
CA VAL A 198 -6.09 11.68 10.22
C VAL A 198 -6.16 11.61 8.71
N ARG A 199 -6.67 12.68 8.10
CA ARG A 199 -6.59 12.89 6.65
C ARG A 199 -5.30 13.65 6.31
N ARG A 200 -4.84 13.46 5.07
CA ARG A 200 -3.66 14.14 4.51
C ARG A 200 -3.76 15.68 4.48
N ASP A 201 -4.98 16.23 4.51
CA ASP A 201 -5.25 17.67 4.63
C ASP A 201 -5.13 18.20 6.08
N GLY A 202 -4.87 17.32 7.04
CA GLY A 202 -4.78 17.63 8.46
C GLY A 202 -6.10 17.54 9.22
N TYR A 203 -7.21 17.18 8.58
CA TYR A 203 -8.51 17.03 9.25
C TYR A 203 -8.57 15.74 10.09
N VAL A 204 -9.15 15.83 11.29
CA VAL A 204 -9.35 14.69 12.18
C VAL A 204 -10.80 14.22 12.12
N ARG A 205 -11.03 12.99 11.65
CA ARG A 205 -12.36 12.36 11.54
C ARG A 205 -12.67 11.45 12.72
N PRO A 206 -13.98 11.27 13.04
CA PRO A 206 -14.41 10.39 14.11
C PRO A 206 -14.11 8.93 13.80
N VAL A 207 -14.08 8.13 14.86
CA VAL A 207 -13.87 6.67 14.80
C VAL A 207 -15.03 5.95 15.46
N THR A 208 -15.19 4.68 15.12
CA THR A 208 -16.22 3.82 15.71
C THR A 208 -15.84 3.34 17.11
N SER A 209 -16.86 2.94 17.86
CA SER A 209 -16.77 2.31 19.18
C SER A 209 -15.94 3.12 20.18
N MET A 210 -16.13 4.45 20.20
CA MET A 210 -15.33 5.34 21.04
C MET A 210 -15.61 5.12 22.53
N GLU A 211 -16.85 4.92 22.93
CA GLU A 211 -17.22 4.67 24.33
C GLU A 211 -16.51 3.42 24.86
N THR A 212 -16.51 2.33 24.10
CA THR A 212 -15.75 1.11 24.43
C THR A 212 -14.25 1.39 24.57
N LYS A 213 -13.68 2.21 23.67
CA LYS A 213 -12.27 2.61 23.74
C LYS A 213 -11.95 3.38 25.01
N LEU A 214 -12.80 4.33 25.39
CA LEU A 214 -12.61 5.15 26.59
C LEU A 214 -12.70 4.31 27.87
N GLU A 215 -13.62 3.35 27.94
CA GLU A 215 -13.75 2.45 29.09
C GLU A 215 -12.52 1.55 29.27
N VAL A 216 -12.02 0.95 28.18
CA VAL A 216 -10.79 0.15 28.24
C VAL A 216 -9.58 1.03 28.58
N LEU A 217 -9.50 2.24 28.04
CA LEU A 217 -8.41 3.18 28.34
C LEU A 217 -8.40 3.56 29.83
N LYS A 218 -9.54 3.94 30.40
CA LYS A 218 -9.66 4.26 31.83
C LYS A 218 -9.22 3.09 32.71
N ARG A 219 -9.60 1.87 32.34
CA ARG A 219 -9.29 0.66 33.12
C ARG A 219 -7.81 0.25 33.00
N GLU A 220 -7.28 0.22 31.78
CA GLU A 220 -5.96 -0.33 31.50
C GLU A 220 -4.83 0.71 31.53
N ARG A 221 -5.15 2.00 31.43
CA ARG A 221 -4.22 3.14 31.51
C ARG A 221 -4.82 4.24 32.40
N PHE A 222 -5.05 3.91 33.67
CA PHE A 222 -5.69 4.77 34.67
C PHE A 222 -5.05 6.16 34.85
N PHE A 223 -3.78 6.30 34.46
CA PHE A 223 -3.02 7.55 34.51
C PHE A 223 -3.34 8.50 33.35
N VAL A 224 -3.93 8.00 32.25
CA VAL A 224 -4.46 8.85 31.19
C VAL A 224 -5.70 9.57 31.71
N LYS A 225 -5.68 10.90 31.62
CA LYS A 225 -6.76 11.79 32.05
C LYS A 225 -7.37 12.57 30.91
N ARG A 226 -6.58 12.84 29.86
CA ARG A 226 -7.00 13.65 28.72
C ARG A 226 -6.98 12.80 27.45
N VAL A 227 -8.07 12.86 26.68
CA VAL A 227 -8.17 12.11 25.41
C VAL A 227 -8.56 13.04 24.29
N MET A 228 -7.69 13.16 23.28
CA MET A 228 -8.00 13.91 22.06
C MET A 228 -8.83 13.07 21.09
N VAL A 229 -9.94 13.63 20.64
CA VAL A 229 -10.85 13.02 19.66
C VAL A 229 -11.28 14.04 18.60
N SER A 230 -11.83 13.57 17.49
CA SER A 230 -12.41 14.45 16.46
C SER A 230 -13.45 15.40 17.05
N SER A 231 -13.52 16.64 16.56
CA SER A 231 -14.59 17.59 16.88
C SER A 231 -15.98 17.02 16.59
N ASP A 232 -16.08 16.23 15.53
CA ASP A 232 -17.31 15.60 15.06
C ASP A 232 -17.59 14.28 15.75
N GLN A 233 -16.79 13.91 16.76
CA GLN A 233 -17.03 12.72 17.54
C GLN A 233 -18.31 12.92 18.36
N ASP A 234 -19.30 12.09 18.04
CA ASP A 234 -20.48 11.91 18.86
C ASP A 234 -20.15 10.97 20.02
N LEU A 235 -20.56 11.37 21.22
CA LEU A 235 -20.30 10.66 22.47
C LEU A 235 -21.56 10.74 23.33
N THR A 236 -22.12 9.57 23.62
CA THR A 236 -23.31 9.47 24.49
C THR A 236 -22.94 9.47 25.96
N SER A 237 -21.75 8.98 26.29
CA SER A 237 -21.23 8.95 27.66
C SER A 237 -19.70 9.09 27.67
N VAL A 238 -19.18 9.72 28.74
CA VAL A 238 -17.75 9.84 29.00
C VAL A 238 -17.47 9.21 30.36
N PRO A 239 -16.51 8.27 30.47
CA PRO A 239 -16.17 7.67 31.75
C PRO A 239 -15.68 8.74 32.74
N ALA A 240 -16.20 8.71 33.97
CA ALA A 240 -15.82 9.69 34.99
C ALA A 240 -14.29 9.76 35.21
N GLY A 241 -13.74 10.97 35.28
CA GLY A 241 -12.31 11.22 35.43
C GLY A 241 -11.51 11.28 34.13
N LEU A 242 -12.16 11.14 32.97
CA LEU A 242 -11.58 11.45 31.67
C LEU A 242 -12.11 12.79 31.14
N GLU A 243 -11.20 13.63 30.68
CA GLU A 243 -11.46 14.86 29.96
C GLU A 243 -11.34 14.59 28.45
N ILE A 244 -12.38 14.97 27.70
CA ILE A 244 -12.40 14.82 26.24
C ILE A 244 -12.04 16.15 25.59
N ILE A 245 -10.95 16.14 24.83
CA ILE A 245 -10.45 17.29 24.08
C ILE A 245 -10.84 17.13 22.62
N LYS A 246 -11.74 17.97 22.14
CA LYS A 246 -12.21 17.95 20.76
C LYS A 246 -11.22 18.72 19.85
N VAL A 247 -10.68 18.05 18.84
CA VAL A 247 -9.77 18.63 17.84
C VAL A 247 -10.35 18.48 16.43
N ARG A 248 -10.32 19.55 15.65
CA ARG A 248 -10.76 19.54 14.25
C ARG A 248 -9.61 19.16 13.32
N SER A 249 -8.38 19.53 13.70
CA SER A 249 -7.19 19.35 12.90
C SER A 249 -5.96 18.89 13.70
N ILE A 250 -4.95 18.37 13.01
CA ILE A 250 -3.64 18.09 13.60
C ILE A 250 -3.01 19.37 14.18
N SER A 251 -3.24 20.53 13.55
CA SER A 251 -2.71 21.80 14.08
C SER A 251 -3.26 22.12 15.48
N ASP A 252 -4.54 21.84 15.73
CA ASP A 252 -5.16 21.99 17.04
C ASP A 252 -4.54 21.02 18.05
N ALA A 253 -4.38 19.76 17.64
CA ALA A 253 -3.78 18.73 18.48
C ALA A 253 -2.34 19.08 18.89
N ILE A 254 -1.51 19.57 17.98
CA ILE A 254 -0.14 20.02 18.27
C ILE A 254 -0.15 21.21 19.23
N ASN A 255 -1.03 22.19 19.05
CA ASN A 255 -1.12 23.35 19.95
C ASN A 255 -1.43 22.96 21.39
N ILE A 256 -2.26 21.93 21.57
CA ILE A 256 -2.67 21.46 22.89
C ILE A 256 -1.60 20.57 23.51
N ALA A 257 -0.93 19.74 22.69
CA ALA A 257 0.12 18.84 23.17
C ALA A 257 1.46 19.55 23.42
N PHE A 258 1.80 20.58 22.63
CA PHE A 258 3.05 21.33 22.66
C PHE A 258 2.74 22.85 22.63
N PRO A 259 2.36 23.44 23.78
CA PRO A 259 1.91 24.83 23.86
C PRO A 259 3.06 25.86 23.83
N GLU A 260 4.28 25.47 24.21
CA GLU A 260 5.45 26.35 24.13
C GLU A 260 5.89 26.55 22.67
N ARG A 261 6.52 27.71 22.38
CA ARG A 261 7.08 27.96 21.04
C ARG A 261 8.19 26.93 20.80
N VAL A 262 7.87 25.92 20.02
CA VAL A 262 8.81 24.91 19.58
C VAL A 262 10.05 25.59 18.99
N HIS A 263 11.22 25.33 19.57
CA HIS A 263 12.51 25.79 19.03
C HIS A 263 12.89 24.89 17.85
N ILE A 264 12.36 25.19 16.66
CA ILE A 264 12.46 24.34 15.47
C ILE A 264 13.81 24.48 14.73
N SER A 265 14.88 24.90 15.43
CA SER A 265 16.21 25.04 14.82
C SER A 265 16.76 23.71 14.24
N ASN A 266 16.24 22.56 14.69
CA ASN A 266 16.69 21.24 14.26
C ASN A 266 15.93 20.64 13.05
N ILE A 267 14.81 21.23 12.60
CA ILE A 267 14.04 20.69 11.44
C ILE A 267 14.49 21.31 10.11
N CYS A 268 15.05 22.52 10.14
CA CYS A 268 15.49 23.24 8.93
C CYS A 268 16.91 22.82 8.55
N VAL A 269 17.05 21.69 7.87
CA VAL A 269 18.31 21.30 7.22
C VAL A 269 18.42 22.04 5.87
N PRO A 270 19.60 22.55 5.48
CA PRO A 270 19.81 23.09 4.13
C PRO A 270 19.38 22.08 3.07
N ILE A 271 18.71 22.55 2.02
CA ILE A 271 18.25 21.70 0.92
C ILE A 271 19.47 21.22 0.12
N ASP A 272 19.79 19.94 0.25
CA ASP A 272 20.68 19.24 -0.67
C ASP A 272 19.87 18.74 -1.87
N ILE A 273 19.98 19.46 -2.99
CA ILE A 273 19.24 19.16 -4.21
C ILE A 273 19.46 17.73 -4.70
N GLU A 274 20.66 17.16 -4.63
CA GLU A 274 20.88 15.80 -5.15
C GLU A 274 20.20 14.76 -4.26
N ALA A 275 20.29 14.94 -2.94
CA ALA A 275 19.59 14.09 -1.98
C ALA A 275 18.06 14.17 -2.16
N GLU A 276 17.53 15.38 -2.41
CA GLU A 276 16.11 15.58 -2.67
C GLU A 276 15.65 14.92 -3.98
N LEU A 277 16.41 15.05 -5.06
CA LEU A 277 16.09 14.38 -6.33
C LEU A 277 16.14 12.85 -6.20
N ALA A 278 17.09 12.32 -5.42
CA ALA A 278 17.15 10.90 -5.09
C ALA A 278 15.94 10.45 -4.26
N SER A 279 15.51 11.27 -3.29
CA SER A 279 14.30 11.02 -2.50
C SER A 279 13.04 11.03 -3.38
N LEU A 280 12.88 12.00 -4.29
CA LEU A 280 11.77 12.02 -5.26
C LEU A 280 11.72 10.75 -6.10
N LYS A 281 12.87 10.26 -6.57
CA LYS A 281 12.96 8.98 -7.30
C LYS A 281 12.47 7.82 -6.44
N LYS A 282 12.98 7.69 -5.21
CA LYS A 282 12.59 6.64 -4.27
C LYS A 282 11.10 6.69 -3.92
N GLN A 283 10.55 7.89 -3.71
CA GLN A 283 9.14 8.11 -3.43
C GLN A 283 8.27 7.68 -4.63
N TYR A 284 8.66 8.06 -5.84
CA TYR A 284 7.96 7.64 -7.06
C TYR A 284 7.99 6.12 -7.25
N GLU A 285 9.16 5.50 -7.09
CA GLU A 285 9.35 4.04 -7.24
C GLU A 285 8.65 3.25 -6.12
N GLY A 286 8.60 3.79 -4.90
CA GLY A 286 7.84 3.26 -3.77
C GLY A 286 6.34 3.55 -3.82
N TYR A 287 5.85 4.14 -4.91
CA TYR A 287 4.44 4.49 -5.12
C TYR A 287 3.86 5.48 -4.09
N LEU A 288 4.70 6.32 -3.48
CA LEU A 288 4.31 7.45 -2.62
C LEU A 288 3.95 8.66 -3.49
N ILE A 289 2.97 8.49 -4.37
CA ILE A 289 2.65 9.44 -5.44
C ILE A 289 2.25 10.82 -4.92
N ASP A 290 1.48 10.89 -3.83
CA ASP A 290 1.08 12.16 -3.25
C ASP A 290 2.26 12.92 -2.63
N THR A 291 3.13 12.23 -1.88
CA THR A 291 4.34 12.84 -1.30
C THR A 291 5.34 13.24 -2.37
N CYS A 292 5.57 12.40 -3.37
CA CYS A 292 6.44 12.73 -4.49
C CYS A 292 5.98 14.00 -5.22
N GLU A 293 4.67 14.14 -5.45
CA GLU A 293 4.10 15.33 -6.09
C GLU A 293 4.24 16.58 -5.21
N GLU A 294 3.91 16.48 -3.92
CA GLU A 294 4.02 17.59 -2.97
C GLU A 294 5.47 18.08 -2.82
N ASN A 295 6.42 17.15 -2.65
CA ASN A 295 7.84 17.46 -2.54
C ASN A 295 8.38 18.04 -3.85
N ALA A 296 8.00 17.48 -5.01
CA ALA A 296 8.39 18.06 -6.31
C ALA A 296 7.86 19.49 -6.47
N SER A 297 6.63 19.76 -6.04
CA SER A 297 6.04 21.10 -6.05
C SER A 297 6.77 22.08 -5.13
N GLN A 298 7.19 21.64 -3.94
CA GLN A 298 8.01 22.45 -3.02
C GLN A 298 9.39 22.77 -3.62
N LEU A 299 10.05 21.77 -4.19
CA LEU A 299 11.36 21.93 -4.84
C LEU A 299 11.30 22.83 -6.06
N ILE A 300 10.25 22.74 -6.89
CA ILE A 300 10.01 23.70 -7.98
C ILE A 300 9.92 25.12 -7.43
N SER A 301 9.11 25.31 -6.38
CA SER A 301 8.92 26.62 -5.75
C SER A 301 10.22 27.18 -5.16
N TYR A 302 11.09 26.31 -4.64
CA TYR A 302 12.44 26.66 -4.18
C TYR A 302 13.37 27.05 -5.34
N LEU A 303 13.42 26.23 -6.39
CA LEU A 303 14.33 26.40 -7.52
C LEU A 303 13.97 27.59 -8.43
N GLU A 304 12.71 28.06 -8.41
CA GLU A 304 12.24 29.22 -9.16
C GLU A 304 12.45 30.56 -8.43
N GLN A 305 13.01 30.55 -7.23
CA GLN A 305 13.31 31.79 -6.48
C GLN A 305 14.36 32.65 -7.19
N SER A 306 14.19 33.98 -7.11
CA SER A 306 15.06 34.95 -7.78
C SER A 306 16.50 34.97 -7.26
N HIS A 307 16.71 34.60 -5.99
CA HIS A 307 18.02 34.57 -5.34
C HIS A 307 18.34 33.16 -4.84
N LEU A 308 18.70 32.27 -5.76
CA LEU A 308 19.09 30.90 -5.44
C LEU A 308 20.63 30.78 -5.38
N PRO A 309 21.22 30.34 -4.26
CA PRO A 309 22.66 30.09 -4.16
C PRO A 309 23.07 28.76 -4.85
N LEU A 310 22.54 28.49 -6.04
CA LEU A 310 22.82 27.30 -6.83
C LEU A 310 23.15 27.70 -8.28
N PRO A 311 24.22 27.13 -8.87
CA PRO A 311 24.56 27.37 -10.27
C PRO A 311 23.39 27.07 -11.22
N LYS A 312 23.19 27.94 -12.22
CA LYS A 312 22.06 27.88 -13.17
C LYS A 312 21.93 26.54 -13.91
N ASN A 313 23.06 25.88 -14.21
CA ASN A 313 23.05 24.57 -14.83
C ASN A 313 22.45 23.48 -13.92
N ARG A 314 22.83 23.49 -12.64
CA ARG A 314 22.28 22.57 -11.63
C ARG A 314 20.79 22.85 -11.37
N SER A 315 20.40 24.13 -11.30
CA SER A 315 18.99 24.47 -11.08
C SER A 315 18.09 24.08 -12.24
N ILE A 316 18.52 24.28 -13.50
CA ILE A 316 17.75 23.87 -14.69
C ILE A 316 17.56 22.35 -14.72
N ARG A 317 18.62 21.58 -14.43
CA ARG A 317 18.54 20.12 -14.38
C ARG A 317 17.60 19.65 -13.27
N ALA A 318 17.71 20.23 -12.08
CA ALA A 318 16.81 19.91 -10.97
C ALA A 318 15.35 20.26 -11.28
N LEU A 319 15.08 21.43 -11.87
CA LEU A 319 13.74 21.83 -12.32
C LEU A 319 13.17 20.83 -13.34
N PHE A 320 13.99 20.39 -14.30
CA PHE A 320 13.58 19.40 -15.28
C PHE A 320 13.10 18.11 -14.60
N VAL A 321 13.88 17.56 -13.68
CA VAL A 321 13.52 16.33 -12.94
C VAL A 321 12.27 16.55 -12.07
N CYS A 322 12.16 17.67 -11.37
CA CYS A 322 11.00 17.96 -10.52
C CYS A 322 9.71 18.08 -11.33
N TYR A 323 9.72 18.85 -12.43
CA TYR A 323 8.58 18.95 -13.33
C TYR A 323 8.22 17.60 -13.95
N TRP A 324 9.23 16.79 -14.27
CA TRP A 324 9.03 15.44 -14.77
C TRP A 324 8.29 14.55 -13.77
N ARG A 325 8.82 14.45 -12.54
CA ARG A 325 8.25 13.63 -11.47
C ARG A 325 6.85 14.07 -11.11
N LYS A 326 6.62 15.39 -10.99
CA LYS A 326 5.29 15.97 -10.77
C LYS A 326 4.31 15.56 -11.88
N GLY A 327 4.73 15.65 -13.14
CA GLY A 327 3.94 15.23 -14.29
C GLY A 327 3.55 13.74 -14.24
N CYS A 328 4.51 12.86 -13.96
CA CYS A 328 4.25 11.43 -13.79
C CYS A 328 3.29 11.14 -12.63
N CYS A 329 3.40 11.86 -11.52
CA CYS A 329 2.48 11.71 -10.39
C CYS A 329 1.04 12.08 -10.78
N HIS A 330 0.84 13.18 -11.50
CA HIS A 330 -0.48 13.56 -12.01
C HIS A 330 -1.07 12.52 -12.98
N CYS A 331 -0.23 11.82 -13.79
CA CYS A 331 -0.70 10.69 -14.59
C CYS A 331 -1.31 9.59 -13.69
N HIS A 332 -0.58 9.17 -12.65
CA HIS A 332 -1.06 8.15 -11.71
C HIS A 332 -2.36 8.57 -11.00
N LYS A 333 -2.52 9.86 -10.67
CA LYS A 333 -3.75 10.42 -10.07
C LYS A 333 -4.92 10.53 -11.06
N GLY A 334 -4.67 10.48 -12.37
CA GLY A 334 -5.70 10.70 -13.40
C GLY A 334 -6.03 12.15 -13.67
N GLU A 335 -5.04 12.99 -13.49
CA GLU A 335 -5.08 14.43 -13.67
C GLU A 335 -4.32 14.77 -14.95
N SER A 336 -4.73 14.17 -16.07
CA SER A 336 -4.08 14.30 -17.39
C SER A 336 -3.73 15.76 -17.75
N GLY A 337 -4.60 16.72 -17.41
CA GLY A 337 -4.36 18.14 -17.68
C GLY A 337 -3.21 18.75 -16.87
N GLU A 338 -3.05 18.36 -15.60
CA GLU A 338 -1.93 18.82 -14.76
C GLU A 338 -0.62 18.08 -15.12
N ALA A 339 -0.74 16.83 -15.56
CA ALA A 339 0.37 16.07 -16.13
C ALA A 339 0.92 16.77 -17.37
N ASP A 340 0.06 17.10 -18.34
CA ASP A 340 0.45 17.80 -19.57
C ASP A 340 1.12 19.14 -19.29
N LYS A 341 0.60 19.93 -18.34
CA LYS A 341 1.22 21.21 -17.94
C LYS A 341 2.65 21.01 -17.41
N SER A 342 2.83 20.08 -16.48
CA SER A 342 4.12 19.83 -15.83
C SER A 342 5.14 19.25 -16.80
N LEU A 343 4.74 18.27 -17.60
CA LEU A 343 5.60 17.65 -18.61
C LEU A 343 5.96 18.61 -19.73
N SER A 344 5.05 19.48 -20.17
CA SER A 344 5.35 20.52 -21.15
C SER A 344 6.40 21.50 -20.65
N LYS A 345 6.38 21.85 -19.35
CA LYS A 345 7.44 22.65 -18.74
C LYS A 345 8.79 21.93 -18.74
N ALA A 346 8.83 20.64 -18.37
CA ALA A 346 10.05 19.84 -18.45
C ALA A 346 10.61 19.76 -19.89
N MET A 347 9.77 19.46 -20.88
CA MET A 347 10.17 19.45 -22.29
C MET A 347 10.66 20.83 -22.77
N GLY A 348 10.04 21.91 -22.27
CA GLY A 348 10.47 23.28 -22.53
C GLY A 348 11.87 23.59 -22.00
N LEU A 349 12.22 23.09 -20.81
CA LEU A 349 13.56 23.24 -20.22
C LEU A 349 14.63 22.55 -21.09
N TYR A 350 14.37 21.33 -21.56
CA TYR A 350 15.25 20.63 -22.49
C TYR A 350 15.48 21.44 -23.79
N ARG A 351 14.40 21.93 -24.42
CA ARG A 351 14.48 22.68 -25.68
C ARG A 351 15.18 24.03 -25.55
N LYS A 352 14.99 24.74 -24.44
CA LYS A 352 15.55 26.09 -24.22
C LYS A 352 17.01 26.07 -23.76
N HIS A 353 17.49 24.93 -23.26
CA HIS A 353 18.81 24.81 -22.64
C HIS A 353 19.60 23.60 -23.18
N PRO A 354 19.96 23.61 -24.47
CA PRO A 354 20.71 22.52 -25.07
C PRO A 354 22.04 22.31 -24.34
N GLY A 355 22.38 21.05 -24.08
CA GLY A 355 23.62 20.64 -23.39
C GLY A 355 23.53 20.55 -21.86
N LEU A 356 22.47 21.08 -21.22
CA LEU A 356 22.31 20.97 -19.76
C LEU A 356 21.55 19.72 -19.31
N ILE A 357 20.80 19.11 -20.21
CA ILE A 357 20.05 17.86 -20.01
C ILE A 357 20.49 16.91 -21.12
N LEU A 358 20.86 15.69 -20.74
CA LEU A 358 21.33 14.69 -21.69
C LEU A 358 20.17 14.27 -22.63
N PRO A 359 20.39 14.14 -23.95
CA PRO A 359 19.36 13.69 -24.88
C PRO A 359 18.73 12.35 -24.48
N ASP A 360 19.54 11.36 -24.10
CA ASP A 360 19.04 10.05 -23.68
C ASP A 360 18.16 10.15 -22.42
N GLU A 361 18.54 10.97 -21.42
CA GLU A 361 17.72 11.20 -20.23
C GLU A 361 16.34 11.78 -20.60
N TYR A 362 16.30 12.79 -21.48
CA TYR A 362 15.04 13.35 -21.97
C TYR A 362 14.19 12.32 -22.73
N PHE A 363 14.81 11.53 -23.60
CA PHE A 363 14.12 10.56 -24.44
C PHE A 363 13.59 9.37 -23.66
N GLU A 364 14.35 8.84 -22.70
CA GLU A 364 13.92 7.77 -21.80
C GLU A 364 12.69 8.19 -21.00
N LEU A 365 12.76 9.39 -20.41
CA LEU A 365 11.67 9.97 -19.66
C LEU A 365 10.43 10.14 -20.54
N LYS A 366 10.55 10.74 -21.74
CA LYS A 366 9.43 10.90 -22.67
C LYS A 366 8.86 9.57 -23.17
N ASN A 367 9.68 8.53 -23.31
CA ASN A 367 9.21 7.16 -23.56
C ASN A 367 8.35 6.64 -22.38
N GLN A 368 8.80 6.83 -21.14
CA GLN A 368 8.02 6.46 -19.94
C GLN A 368 6.68 7.19 -19.88
N TYR A 369 6.60 8.46 -20.31
CA TYR A 369 5.33 9.16 -20.40
C TYR A 369 4.36 8.49 -21.38
N GLY A 370 4.83 8.06 -22.56
CA GLY A 370 4.04 7.28 -23.51
C GLY A 370 3.49 5.98 -22.91
N VAL A 371 4.32 5.27 -22.11
CA VAL A 371 3.90 4.06 -21.39
C VAL A 371 2.82 4.36 -20.35
N LEU A 372 2.96 5.44 -19.56
CA LEU A 372 1.94 5.85 -18.60
C LEU A 372 0.61 6.17 -19.30
N LEU A 373 0.65 6.89 -20.42
CA LEU A 373 -0.55 7.17 -21.21
C LEU A 373 -1.23 5.90 -21.72
N LYS A 374 -0.46 4.88 -22.12
CA LYS A 374 -0.99 3.56 -22.49
C LYS A 374 -1.71 2.90 -21.30
N ASP A 375 -1.12 2.96 -20.11
CA ASP A 375 -1.71 2.37 -18.89
C ASP A 375 -2.97 3.10 -18.42
N LEU A 376 -3.13 4.37 -18.82
CA LEU A 376 -4.35 5.16 -18.66
C LEU A 376 -5.34 5.01 -19.82
N PHE A 377 -5.11 4.09 -20.76
CA PHE A 377 -5.93 3.87 -21.95
C PHE A 377 -6.01 5.10 -22.90
N LYS A 378 -5.05 6.02 -22.82
CA LYS A 378 -4.93 7.21 -23.69
C LYS A 378 -4.16 6.88 -24.97
N TYR A 379 -4.55 5.81 -25.67
CA TYR A 379 -3.76 5.22 -26.77
C TYR A 379 -3.37 6.20 -27.88
N ARG A 380 -4.29 7.10 -28.29
CA ARG A 380 -3.99 8.12 -29.31
C ARG A 380 -2.90 9.10 -28.88
N GLN A 381 -2.89 9.50 -27.61
CA GLN A 381 -1.86 10.39 -27.09
C GLN A 381 -0.52 9.66 -26.95
N ALA A 382 -0.56 8.41 -26.46
CA ALA A 382 0.64 7.57 -26.36
C ALA A 382 1.29 7.34 -27.75
N GLU A 383 0.50 7.03 -28.77
CA GLU A 383 0.99 6.82 -30.14
C GLU A 383 1.63 8.10 -30.70
N LYS A 384 1.00 9.26 -30.47
CA LYS A 384 1.58 10.56 -30.84
C LYS A 384 2.93 10.79 -30.16
N VAL A 385 3.04 10.56 -28.85
CA VAL A 385 4.30 10.73 -28.10
C VAL A 385 5.41 9.85 -28.66
N HIS A 386 5.16 8.55 -28.86
CA HIS A 386 6.18 7.62 -29.38
C HIS A 386 6.58 7.92 -30.83
N THR A 387 5.62 8.30 -31.69
CA THR A 387 5.90 8.62 -33.10
C THR A 387 6.65 9.95 -33.26
N GLU A 388 6.36 10.95 -32.42
CA GLU A 388 7.18 12.17 -32.33
C GLU A 388 8.58 11.86 -31.82
N LEU A 389 8.71 10.97 -30.82
CA LEU A 389 10.02 10.56 -30.29
C LEU A 389 10.91 9.95 -31.38
N ILE A 390 10.36 9.09 -32.26
CA ILE A 390 11.11 8.50 -33.38
C ILE A 390 11.69 9.60 -34.28
N LYS A 391 10.91 10.66 -34.56
CA LYS A 391 11.37 11.78 -35.38
C LYS A 391 12.45 12.60 -34.68
N GLU A 392 12.27 12.93 -33.40
CA GLU A 392 13.24 13.69 -32.61
C GLU A 392 14.57 12.92 -32.47
N MET A 393 14.52 11.61 -32.22
CA MET A 393 15.69 10.72 -32.10
C MET A 393 16.45 10.51 -33.41
N ALA A 394 15.80 10.70 -34.55
CA ALA A 394 16.45 10.62 -35.87
C ALA A 394 17.35 11.83 -36.13
N SER A 395 16.97 13.00 -35.59
CA SER A 395 17.74 14.24 -35.69
C SER A 395 18.74 14.48 -34.54
N ALA A 396 18.71 13.65 -33.50
CA ALA A 396 19.54 13.81 -32.30
C ALA A 396 20.60 12.71 -32.19
N LEU A 397 21.72 13.02 -31.54
CA LEU A 397 22.69 12.03 -31.11
C LEU A 397 22.09 11.24 -29.92
N CYS A 398 21.51 10.09 -30.21
CA CYS A 398 20.80 9.22 -29.28
C CYS A 398 21.37 7.80 -29.37
N LEU A 399 21.39 7.07 -28.26
CA LEU A 399 21.89 5.70 -28.23
C LEU A 399 20.90 4.74 -28.89
N ASP A 400 21.42 3.69 -29.54
CA ASP A 400 20.56 2.71 -30.23
C ASP A 400 19.63 1.96 -29.28
N HIS A 401 20.10 1.64 -28.07
CA HIS A 401 19.24 0.99 -27.08
C HIS A 401 18.09 1.90 -26.64
N THR A 402 18.28 3.22 -26.56
CA THR A 402 17.22 4.19 -26.27
C THR A 402 16.18 4.21 -27.39
N ARG A 403 16.62 4.18 -28.66
CA ARG A 403 15.72 4.02 -29.83
C ARG A 403 14.97 2.70 -29.77
N GLY A 404 15.67 1.60 -29.46
CA GLY A 404 15.11 0.26 -29.31
C GLY A 404 14.04 0.19 -28.23
N ALA A 405 14.26 0.81 -27.07
CA ALA A 405 13.30 0.87 -25.98
C ALA A 405 12.00 1.58 -26.36
N ASN A 406 12.07 2.70 -27.10
CA ASN A 406 10.89 3.39 -27.60
C ASN A 406 10.10 2.55 -28.62
N LEU A 407 10.81 1.90 -29.56
CA LEU A 407 10.17 1.02 -30.55
C LEU A 407 9.48 -0.18 -29.88
N SER A 408 10.12 -0.75 -28.85
CA SER A 408 9.55 -1.81 -28.02
C SER A 408 8.27 -1.35 -27.32
N SER A 409 8.31 -0.16 -26.69
CA SER A 409 7.15 0.44 -26.00
C SER A 409 5.99 0.73 -26.96
N LEU A 410 6.28 1.26 -28.16
CA LEU A 410 5.30 1.47 -29.21
C LEU A 410 4.69 0.16 -29.70
N SER A 411 5.47 -0.92 -29.80
CA SER A 411 4.94 -2.23 -30.16
C SER A 411 3.96 -2.78 -29.11
N GLN A 412 4.24 -2.56 -27.83
CA GLN A 412 3.34 -2.94 -26.73
C GLN A 412 2.06 -2.10 -26.73
N LEU A 413 2.14 -0.82 -27.11
CA LEU A 413 0.97 0.02 -27.35
C LEU A 413 0.09 -0.53 -28.50
N TYR A 414 0.69 -0.98 -29.61
CA TYR A 414 -0.08 -1.59 -30.70
C TYR A 414 -0.65 -2.96 -30.32
N LEU A 415 0.08 -3.75 -29.52
CA LEU A 415 -0.44 -4.98 -28.95
C LEU A 415 -1.70 -4.72 -28.10
N ALA A 416 -1.68 -3.68 -27.26
CA ALA A 416 -2.83 -3.29 -26.44
C ALA A 416 -4.05 -2.83 -27.27
N GLN A 417 -3.82 -2.37 -28.51
CA GLN A 417 -4.86 -2.00 -29.47
C GLN A 417 -5.26 -3.16 -30.40
N CYS A 418 -4.74 -4.37 -30.19
CA CYS A 418 -4.92 -5.53 -31.07
C CYS A 418 -4.43 -5.32 -32.52
N ARG A 419 -3.49 -4.38 -32.75
CA ARG A 419 -2.86 -4.10 -34.04
C ARG A 419 -1.59 -4.95 -34.18
N TYR A 420 -1.77 -6.25 -34.43
CA TYR A 420 -0.69 -7.24 -34.33
C TYR A 420 0.41 -7.07 -35.38
N GLU A 421 0.06 -6.66 -36.60
CA GLU A 421 0.99 -6.46 -37.71
C GLU A 421 1.94 -5.29 -37.42
N ASP A 422 1.38 -4.17 -36.93
CA ASP A 422 2.16 -3.01 -36.50
C ASP A 422 3.05 -3.38 -35.29
N ALA A 423 2.49 -4.07 -34.30
CA ALA A 423 3.24 -4.54 -33.14
C ALA A 423 4.43 -5.43 -33.56
N GLU A 424 4.22 -6.42 -34.43
CA GLU A 424 5.28 -7.29 -34.94
C GLU A 424 6.38 -6.48 -35.66
N LYS A 425 6.00 -5.53 -36.52
CA LYS A 425 6.94 -4.68 -37.27
C LYS A 425 7.87 -3.93 -36.32
N TYR A 426 7.31 -3.19 -35.36
CA TYR A 426 8.11 -2.36 -34.45
C TYR A 426 8.91 -3.20 -33.45
N GLN A 427 8.35 -4.32 -32.96
CA GLN A 427 9.08 -5.20 -32.05
C GLN A 427 10.31 -5.85 -32.72
N ARG A 428 10.20 -6.20 -34.01
CA ARG A 428 11.36 -6.70 -34.80
C ARG A 428 12.43 -5.63 -35.00
N MET A 429 12.02 -4.37 -35.20
CA MET A 429 12.97 -3.25 -35.27
C MET A 429 13.67 -3.03 -33.93
N ALA A 430 12.92 -3.07 -32.82
CA ALA A 430 13.48 -2.94 -31.47
C ALA A 430 14.55 -4.01 -31.18
N ILE A 431 14.29 -5.29 -31.51
CA ILE A 431 15.24 -6.40 -31.28
C ILE A 431 16.61 -6.17 -31.93
N ARG A 432 16.69 -5.40 -33.02
CA ARG A 432 17.95 -5.09 -33.70
C ARG A 432 18.78 -4.01 -32.99
N LEU A 433 18.16 -3.22 -32.14
CA LEU A 433 18.75 -2.03 -31.53
C LEU A 433 18.95 -2.15 -30.01
N VAL A 434 18.18 -3.03 -29.35
CA VAL A 434 18.36 -3.31 -27.92
C VAL A 434 19.67 -4.05 -27.67
N SER A 435 20.22 -3.87 -26.48
CA SER A 435 21.39 -4.58 -25.99
C SER A 435 21.12 -6.09 -25.86
N GLU A 436 22.18 -6.91 -25.87
CA GLU A 436 22.07 -8.38 -25.83
C GLU A 436 21.30 -8.88 -24.60
N ASP A 437 21.52 -8.24 -23.46
CA ASP A 437 20.86 -8.54 -22.20
C ASP A 437 19.35 -8.22 -22.21
N GLU A 438 18.87 -7.37 -23.12
CA GLU A 438 17.45 -7.04 -23.29
C GLU A 438 16.76 -7.87 -24.38
N LYS A 439 17.50 -8.70 -25.14
CA LYS A 439 16.92 -9.49 -26.23
C LYS A 439 15.91 -10.53 -25.74
N TYR A 440 16.13 -11.16 -24.58
CA TYR A 440 15.18 -12.16 -24.06
C TYR A 440 13.79 -11.54 -23.84
N ARG A 441 13.75 -10.31 -23.29
CA ARG A 441 12.51 -9.58 -23.01
C ARG A 441 11.77 -9.24 -24.31
N ASN A 442 12.51 -8.73 -25.28
CA ASN A 442 11.96 -8.32 -26.58
C ASN A 442 11.50 -9.51 -27.43
N TYR A 443 12.19 -10.65 -27.39
CA TYR A 443 11.68 -11.90 -27.97
C TYR A 443 10.46 -12.43 -27.22
N GLY A 444 10.40 -12.27 -25.90
CA GLY A 444 9.21 -12.56 -25.08
C GLY A 444 7.99 -11.76 -25.54
N TYR A 445 8.14 -10.43 -25.70
CA TYR A 445 7.09 -9.58 -26.26
C TYR A 445 6.67 -10.00 -27.68
N LEU A 446 7.62 -10.35 -28.54
CA LEU A 446 7.30 -10.89 -29.87
C LEU A 446 6.49 -12.20 -29.78
N ALA A 447 6.81 -13.06 -28.82
CA ALA A 447 6.04 -14.28 -28.58
C ALA A 447 4.62 -13.98 -28.08
N GLN A 448 4.46 -12.98 -27.21
CA GLN A 448 3.15 -12.54 -26.72
C GLN A 448 2.29 -11.99 -27.86
N ILE A 449 2.85 -11.13 -28.73
CA ILE A 449 2.21 -10.62 -29.94
C ILE A 449 1.70 -11.78 -30.79
N HIS A 450 2.56 -12.76 -31.07
CA HIS A 450 2.17 -13.93 -31.86
C HIS A 450 1.14 -14.84 -31.18
N THR A 451 1.21 -14.99 -29.86
CA THR A 451 0.25 -15.76 -29.07
C THR A 451 -1.14 -15.15 -29.20
N ARG A 452 -1.25 -13.84 -28.98
CA ARG A 452 -2.53 -13.11 -29.03
C ARG A 452 -3.09 -12.97 -30.45
N ALA A 453 -2.22 -12.94 -31.45
CA ALA A 453 -2.60 -13.06 -32.86
C ALA A 453 -3.02 -14.49 -33.28
N GLY A 454 -2.99 -15.48 -32.38
CA GLY A 454 -3.32 -16.89 -32.67
C GLY A 454 -2.26 -17.66 -33.46
N ASN A 455 -1.09 -17.05 -33.70
CA ASN A 455 0.01 -17.58 -34.49
C ASN A 455 1.00 -18.41 -33.64
N PHE A 456 0.53 -19.50 -33.04
CA PHE A 456 1.29 -20.32 -32.09
C PHE A 456 2.62 -20.88 -32.61
N ARG A 457 2.76 -21.09 -33.93
CA ARG A 457 4.04 -21.52 -34.52
C ARG A 457 5.09 -20.41 -34.42
N LYS A 458 4.73 -19.18 -34.78
CA LYS A 458 5.63 -18.02 -34.64
C LYS A 458 5.90 -17.73 -33.16
N ALA A 459 4.88 -17.84 -32.31
CA ALA A 459 5.03 -17.66 -30.86
C ALA A 459 6.04 -18.65 -30.25
N ALA A 460 5.94 -19.93 -30.58
CA ALA A 460 6.88 -20.95 -30.10
C ALA A 460 8.33 -20.69 -30.56
N ARG A 461 8.52 -20.21 -31.80
CA ARG A 461 9.85 -19.80 -32.30
C ARG A 461 10.40 -18.61 -31.52
N ALA A 462 9.58 -17.58 -31.31
CA ALA A 462 9.98 -16.41 -30.53
C ALA A 462 10.31 -16.77 -29.07
N LEU A 463 9.53 -17.64 -28.42
CA LEU A 463 9.84 -18.18 -27.09
C LEU A 463 11.17 -18.93 -27.06
N SER A 464 11.45 -19.76 -28.07
CA SER A 464 12.73 -20.47 -28.15
C SER A 464 13.91 -19.50 -28.25
N LEU A 465 13.76 -18.40 -29.00
CA LEU A 465 14.77 -17.34 -29.07
C LEU A 465 14.90 -16.60 -27.74
N ALA A 466 13.79 -16.29 -27.08
CA ALA A 466 13.78 -15.68 -25.76
C ALA A 466 14.56 -16.52 -24.73
N ARG A 467 14.29 -17.83 -24.66
CA ARG A 467 15.01 -18.77 -23.78
C ARG A 467 16.50 -18.85 -24.13
N LYS A 468 16.85 -18.90 -25.41
CA LYS A 468 18.26 -18.93 -25.85
C LYS A 468 19.00 -17.66 -25.42
N SER A 469 18.40 -16.49 -25.63
CA SER A 469 18.96 -15.21 -25.16
C SER A 469 19.06 -15.14 -23.64
N PHE A 470 18.04 -15.65 -22.94
CA PHE A 470 18.01 -15.66 -21.47
C PHE A 470 19.09 -16.55 -20.86
N ALA A 471 19.32 -17.75 -21.42
CA ALA A 471 20.35 -18.67 -20.97
C ALA A 471 21.78 -18.11 -21.15
N GLY A 472 21.97 -17.19 -22.11
CA GLY A 472 23.24 -16.48 -22.31
C GLY A 472 23.38 -15.17 -21.52
N ALA A 473 22.35 -14.77 -20.76
CA ALA A 473 22.38 -13.52 -19.99
C ALA A 473 23.20 -13.68 -18.69
N PRO A 474 23.74 -12.59 -18.12
CA PRO A 474 24.35 -12.58 -16.79
C PRO A 474 23.48 -13.25 -15.71
N VAL A 475 24.11 -13.87 -14.71
CA VAL A 475 23.42 -14.64 -13.65
C VAL A 475 22.42 -13.77 -12.88
N GLU A 476 22.75 -12.49 -12.66
CA GLU A 476 21.91 -11.51 -11.99
C GLU A 476 20.60 -11.28 -12.75
N ILE A 477 20.67 -11.25 -14.08
CA ILE A 477 19.51 -11.12 -14.97
C ILE A 477 18.70 -12.41 -14.95
N GLN A 478 19.35 -13.57 -14.96
CA GLN A 478 18.65 -14.85 -14.87
C GLN A 478 17.84 -14.96 -13.58
N HIS A 479 18.43 -14.58 -12.44
CA HIS A 479 17.73 -14.60 -11.14
C HIS A 479 16.55 -13.62 -11.10
N THR A 480 16.78 -12.36 -11.50
CA THR A 480 15.78 -11.29 -11.32
C THR A 480 14.68 -11.25 -12.39
N LYS A 481 14.92 -11.82 -13.58
CA LYS A 481 14.03 -11.68 -14.75
C LYS A 481 13.35 -12.97 -15.20
N LYS A 482 13.69 -14.12 -14.60
CA LYS A 482 12.97 -15.40 -14.82
C LYS A 482 11.45 -15.27 -14.73
N PRO A 483 10.87 -14.58 -13.72
CA PRO A 483 9.41 -14.49 -13.59
C PRO A 483 8.73 -13.91 -14.83
N PHE A 484 9.35 -12.93 -15.49
CA PHE A 484 8.79 -12.35 -16.72
C PHE A 484 8.71 -13.38 -17.84
N LEU A 485 9.78 -14.14 -18.07
CA LEU A 485 9.81 -15.14 -19.13
C LEU A 485 8.79 -16.25 -18.89
N ASP A 486 8.67 -16.69 -17.63
CA ASP A 486 7.72 -17.70 -17.20
C ASP A 486 6.27 -17.23 -17.36
N TRP A 487 5.99 -15.96 -17.09
CA TRP A 487 4.67 -15.37 -17.36
C TRP A 487 4.30 -15.42 -18.85
N ILE A 488 5.22 -15.04 -19.74
CA ILE A 488 4.98 -15.13 -21.20
C ILE A 488 4.76 -16.59 -21.63
N GLU A 489 5.51 -17.53 -21.05
CA GLU A 489 5.36 -18.95 -21.32
C GLU A 489 4.00 -19.49 -20.84
N VAL A 490 3.60 -19.15 -19.63
CA VAL A 490 2.32 -19.52 -19.03
C VAL A 490 1.15 -18.97 -19.84
N GLU A 491 1.21 -17.71 -20.29
CA GLU A 491 0.20 -17.13 -21.17
C GLU A 491 0.13 -17.89 -22.51
N PHE A 492 1.28 -18.16 -23.16
CA PHE A 492 1.33 -18.94 -24.39
C PHE A 492 0.72 -20.33 -24.22
N LEU A 493 1.09 -21.02 -23.15
CA LEU A 493 0.60 -22.35 -22.80
C LEU A 493 -0.92 -22.31 -22.61
N TYR A 494 -1.43 -21.39 -21.79
CA TYR A 494 -2.86 -21.20 -21.56
C TYR A 494 -3.64 -21.05 -22.88
N TRP A 495 -3.29 -20.08 -23.71
CA TRP A 495 -3.98 -19.83 -24.98
C TRP A 495 -3.86 -21.01 -25.96
N ARG A 496 -2.72 -21.71 -25.97
CA ARG A 496 -2.54 -22.91 -26.79
C ARG A 496 -3.40 -24.08 -26.31
N GLY A 497 -3.58 -24.22 -24.99
CA GLY A 497 -4.39 -25.24 -24.34
C GLY A 497 -5.89 -25.06 -24.62
N LEU A 498 -6.36 -23.81 -24.77
CA LEU A 498 -7.75 -23.52 -25.11
C LEU A 498 -8.20 -24.05 -26.49
N ARG A 499 -7.27 -24.44 -27.37
CA ARG A 499 -7.61 -24.91 -28.73
C ARG A 499 -8.28 -26.29 -28.78
N SER A 500 -8.03 -27.17 -27.81
CA SER A 500 -8.71 -28.47 -27.72
C SER A 500 -8.50 -29.11 -26.35
N VAL A 501 -9.43 -29.99 -25.94
CA VAL A 501 -9.36 -30.72 -24.66
C VAL A 501 -8.06 -31.53 -24.54
N ASN A 502 -7.65 -32.25 -25.59
CA ASN A 502 -6.40 -33.03 -25.57
C ASN A 502 -5.16 -32.16 -25.36
N ARG A 503 -5.12 -30.96 -25.95
CA ARG A 503 -4.03 -30.02 -25.74
C ARG A 503 -4.04 -29.42 -24.34
N ARG A 504 -5.23 -29.17 -23.79
CA ARG A 504 -5.40 -28.65 -22.42
C ARG A 504 -4.71 -29.58 -21.42
N LYS A 505 -5.01 -30.88 -21.45
CA LYS A 505 -4.35 -31.89 -20.59
C LYS A 505 -2.83 -31.92 -20.74
N GLN A 506 -2.31 -31.86 -21.97
CA GLN A 506 -0.86 -31.83 -22.23
C GLN A 506 -0.16 -30.59 -21.67
N VAL A 507 -0.85 -29.44 -21.74
CA VAL A 507 -0.29 -28.16 -21.31
C VAL A 507 -0.46 -27.96 -19.80
N PHE A 508 -1.52 -28.53 -19.21
CA PHE A 508 -1.82 -28.40 -17.78
C PHE A 508 -0.64 -28.79 -16.90
N GLN A 509 0.05 -29.90 -17.20
CA GLN A 509 1.24 -30.33 -16.46
C GLN A 509 2.41 -29.33 -16.56
N LYS A 510 2.56 -28.67 -17.72
CA LYS A 510 3.59 -27.65 -17.91
C LYS A 510 3.27 -26.36 -17.18
N LEU A 511 1.99 -25.97 -17.17
CA LEU A 511 1.52 -24.83 -16.38
C LEU A 511 1.77 -25.06 -14.89
N TYR A 512 1.44 -26.25 -14.39
CA TYR A 512 1.71 -26.63 -13.00
C TYR A 512 3.19 -26.50 -12.64
N ALA A 513 4.07 -27.08 -13.46
CA ALA A 513 5.51 -27.06 -13.21
C ALA A 513 6.08 -25.64 -13.05
N ILE A 514 5.58 -24.68 -13.84
CA ILE A 514 5.99 -23.27 -13.70
C ILE A 514 5.31 -22.63 -12.49
N ALA A 515 3.98 -22.76 -12.38
CA ALA A 515 3.22 -22.09 -11.32
C ALA A 515 3.60 -22.55 -9.91
N SER A 516 4.05 -23.79 -9.73
CA SER A 516 4.51 -24.31 -8.44
C SER A 516 5.74 -23.59 -7.88
N GLU A 517 6.54 -22.94 -8.73
CA GLU A 517 7.67 -22.10 -8.30
C GLU A 517 7.21 -20.74 -7.75
N TYR A 518 5.95 -20.36 -7.96
CA TYR A 518 5.39 -19.05 -7.63
C TYR A 518 4.23 -19.16 -6.63
N SER A 519 4.29 -20.12 -5.70
CA SER A 519 3.26 -20.27 -4.66
C SER A 519 3.19 -19.05 -3.73
N ALA A 520 4.33 -18.40 -3.47
CA ALA A 520 4.36 -17.07 -2.87
C ALA A 520 4.12 -16.00 -3.93
N LEU A 521 3.13 -15.12 -3.71
CA LEU A 521 2.81 -14.01 -4.61
C LEU A 521 3.77 -12.82 -4.43
N GLU A 522 5.05 -13.04 -4.74
CA GLU A 522 6.14 -12.06 -4.64
C GLU A 522 6.12 -11.03 -5.80
N GLY A 523 4.96 -10.39 -6.00
CA GLY A 523 4.76 -9.35 -7.01
C GLY A 523 3.73 -9.69 -8.07
N TRP A 524 3.46 -8.70 -8.93
CA TRP A 524 2.37 -8.77 -9.91
C TRP A 524 2.57 -9.85 -10.98
N VAL A 525 3.82 -10.19 -11.33
CA VAL A 525 4.12 -11.23 -12.33
C VAL A 525 3.74 -12.61 -11.80
N ALA A 526 4.10 -12.91 -10.54
CA ALA A 526 3.70 -14.15 -9.86
C ALA A 526 2.17 -14.25 -9.76
N ALA A 527 1.48 -13.14 -9.46
CA ALA A 527 0.03 -13.09 -9.45
C ALA A 527 -0.59 -13.36 -10.83
N LEU A 528 0.01 -12.88 -11.93
CA LEU A 528 -0.46 -13.18 -13.29
C LEU A 528 -0.18 -14.64 -13.71
N ILE A 529 0.94 -15.23 -13.30
CA ILE A 529 1.23 -16.66 -13.50
C ILE A 529 0.13 -17.49 -12.81
N ASN A 530 -0.15 -17.18 -11.54
CA ASN A 530 -1.18 -17.87 -10.76
C ASN A 530 -2.60 -17.64 -11.29
N LYS A 531 -2.91 -16.46 -11.84
CA LYS A 531 -4.17 -16.20 -12.57
C LYS A 531 -4.38 -17.25 -13.67
N PHE A 532 -3.40 -17.42 -14.57
CA PHE A 532 -3.52 -18.38 -15.68
C PHE A 532 -3.59 -19.83 -15.20
N TRP A 533 -2.78 -20.17 -14.19
CA TRP A 533 -2.81 -21.49 -13.55
C TRP A 533 -4.18 -21.80 -12.96
N ALA A 534 -4.75 -20.88 -12.19
CA ALA A 534 -6.03 -21.04 -11.55
C ALA A 534 -7.19 -21.17 -12.55
N ILE A 535 -7.20 -20.38 -13.61
CA ILE A 535 -8.21 -20.51 -14.67
C ILE A 535 -8.06 -21.84 -15.41
N ALA A 536 -6.83 -22.33 -15.60
CA ALA A 536 -6.62 -23.66 -16.17
C ALA A 536 -7.16 -24.77 -15.25
N MET A 537 -7.03 -24.63 -13.92
CA MET A 537 -7.63 -25.54 -12.94
C MET A 537 -9.15 -25.60 -13.06
N LEU A 538 -9.83 -24.45 -13.14
CA LEU A 538 -11.28 -24.40 -13.37
C LEU A 538 -11.69 -25.10 -14.67
N LEU A 539 -10.89 -24.97 -15.73
CA LEU A 539 -11.16 -25.63 -17.01
C LEU A 539 -10.94 -27.15 -17.00
N GLU A 540 -10.19 -27.67 -16.03
CA GLU A 540 -10.00 -29.11 -15.80
C GLU A 540 -10.92 -29.66 -14.69
N GLY A 541 -11.84 -28.84 -14.16
CA GLY A 541 -12.79 -29.22 -13.11
C GLY A 541 -12.18 -29.28 -11.71
N LYS A 542 -11.03 -28.65 -11.48
CA LYS A 542 -10.41 -28.48 -10.16
C LYS A 542 -10.89 -27.17 -9.53
N ASP A 543 -12.18 -27.13 -9.25
CA ASP A 543 -12.88 -25.89 -8.92
C ASP A 543 -12.43 -25.30 -7.57
N ARG A 544 -12.27 -26.14 -6.55
CA ARG A 544 -11.88 -25.69 -5.20
C ARG A 544 -10.49 -25.06 -5.20
N GLU A 545 -9.49 -25.75 -5.75
CA GLU A 545 -8.11 -25.24 -5.80
C GLU A 545 -8.00 -24.03 -6.73
N GLY A 546 -8.71 -24.07 -7.87
CA GLY A 546 -8.84 -22.95 -8.81
C GLY A 546 -9.35 -21.68 -8.16
N LEU A 547 -10.48 -21.76 -7.46
CA LEU A 547 -11.09 -20.60 -6.82
C LEU A 547 -10.24 -20.06 -5.66
N GLN A 548 -9.62 -20.93 -4.86
CA GLN A 548 -8.72 -20.52 -3.78
C GLN A 548 -7.54 -19.69 -4.29
N VAL A 549 -6.86 -20.15 -5.35
CA VAL A 549 -5.73 -19.39 -5.93
C VAL A 549 -6.23 -18.06 -6.53
N LEU A 550 -7.42 -18.03 -7.12
CA LEU A 550 -8.01 -16.76 -7.60
C LEU A 550 -8.31 -15.79 -6.46
N ASP A 551 -8.78 -16.27 -5.30
CA ASP A 551 -8.99 -15.43 -4.11
C ASP A 551 -7.68 -14.78 -3.63
N GLU A 552 -6.60 -15.56 -3.59
CA GLU A 552 -5.26 -15.07 -3.21
C GLU A 552 -4.76 -14.02 -4.21
N VAL A 553 -4.89 -14.28 -5.52
CA VAL A 553 -4.51 -13.35 -6.59
C VAL A 553 -5.34 -12.06 -6.54
N ILE A 554 -6.66 -12.17 -6.31
CA ILE A 554 -7.55 -11.00 -6.20
C ILE A 554 -7.19 -10.17 -4.96
N SER A 555 -6.94 -10.83 -3.83
CA SER A 555 -6.52 -10.18 -2.59
C SER A 555 -5.21 -9.44 -2.77
N PHE A 556 -4.24 -10.05 -3.47
CA PHE A 556 -2.96 -9.42 -3.81
C PHE A 556 -3.18 -8.11 -4.59
N PHE A 557 -3.97 -8.13 -5.67
CA PHE A 557 -4.19 -6.94 -6.50
C PHE A 557 -5.05 -5.87 -5.79
N HIS A 558 -6.02 -6.28 -4.98
CA HIS A 558 -6.88 -5.36 -4.23
C HIS A 558 -6.08 -4.55 -3.19
N ALA A 559 -5.08 -5.18 -2.56
CA ALA A 559 -4.20 -4.53 -1.59
C ALA A 559 -3.24 -3.48 -2.19
N GLN A 560 -3.13 -3.39 -3.53
CA GLN A 560 -2.22 -2.45 -4.19
C GLN A 560 -2.86 -1.07 -4.39
N PHE A 561 -2.05 -0.02 -4.29
CA PHE A 561 -2.49 1.36 -4.55
C PHE A 561 -2.34 1.78 -6.02
N ALA A 562 -1.55 1.05 -6.81
CA ALA A 562 -1.32 1.38 -8.22
C ALA A 562 -2.56 1.09 -9.09
N PRO A 563 -3.14 2.09 -9.79
CA PRO A 563 -4.34 1.92 -10.61
C PRO A 563 -4.20 0.81 -11.66
N VAL A 564 -3.03 0.67 -12.27
CA VAL A 564 -2.78 -0.40 -13.25
C VAL A 564 -2.91 -1.79 -12.62
N LEU A 565 -2.48 -1.97 -11.36
CA LEU A 565 -2.62 -3.23 -10.64
C LEU A 565 -4.08 -3.50 -10.25
N ARG A 566 -4.85 -2.46 -9.91
CA ARG A 566 -6.31 -2.58 -9.72
C ARG A 566 -7.02 -2.99 -11.01
N VAL A 567 -6.60 -2.47 -12.17
CA VAL A 567 -7.11 -2.91 -13.48
C VAL A 567 -6.81 -4.40 -13.73
N LEU A 568 -5.60 -4.89 -13.37
CA LEU A 568 -5.30 -6.33 -13.45
C LEU A 568 -6.25 -7.14 -12.55
N GLY A 569 -6.46 -6.69 -11.30
CA GLY A 569 -7.43 -7.30 -10.38
C GLY A 569 -8.84 -7.38 -10.96
N ALA A 570 -9.32 -6.30 -11.61
CA ALA A 570 -10.61 -6.27 -12.29
C ALA A 570 -10.69 -7.30 -13.44
N SER A 571 -9.60 -7.53 -14.18
CA SER A 571 -9.56 -8.60 -15.20
C SER A 571 -9.71 -9.99 -14.57
N VAL A 572 -9.09 -10.24 -13.41
CA VAL A 572 -9.18 -11.54 -12.72
C VAL A 572 -10.61 -11.76 -12.21
N LYS A 573 -11.20 -10.74 -11.55
CA LYS A 573 -12.61 -10.75 -11.12
C LYS A 573 -13.56 -10.98 -12.30
N ALA A 574 -13.29 -10.35 -13.45
CA ALA A 574 -14.16 -10.52 -14.62
C ALA A 574 -14.14 -11.96 -15.16
N GLN A 575 -12.98 -12.64 -15.12
CA GLN A 575 -12.85 -14.03 -15.52
C GLN A 575 -13.53 -14.98 -14.53
N ARG A 576 -13.39 -14.72 -13.23
CA ARG A 576 -14.04 -15.51 -12.18
C ARG A 576 -15.55 -15.31 -12.15
N ALA A 577 -16.03 -14.07 -12.30
CA ALA A 577 -17.44 -13.78 -12.48
C ALA A 577 -18.04 -14.51 -13.69
N LEU A 578 -17.32 -14.60 -14.82
CA LEU A 578 -17.76 -15.38 -15.98
C LEU A 578 -17.87 -16.88 -15.68
N TYR A 579 -16.98 -17.41 -14.84
CA TYR A 579 -17.07 -18.79 -14.38
C TYR A 579 -18.32 -18.99 -13.51
N PHE A 580 -18.55 -18.12 -12.53
CA PHE A 580 -19.74 -18.17 -11.66
C PHE A 580 -21.06 -18.03 -12.44
N LEU A 581 -21.13 -17.12 -13.42
CA LEU A 581 -22.32 -17.00 -14.28
C LEU A 581 -22.61 -18.30 -15.06
N LYS A 582 -21.58 -19.03 -15.50
CA LYS A 582 -21.76 -20.32 -16.18
C LYS A 582 -22.19 -21.43 -15.22
N ALA A 583 -21.71 -21.38 -13.97
CA ALA A 583 -22.11 -22.28 -12.90
C ALA A 583 -23.46 -21.92 -12.28
N ASN A 584 -24.12 -20.84 -12.73
CA ASN A 584 -25.36 -20.30 -12.17
C ASN A 584 -25.22 -19.79 -10.71
N GLU A 585 -24.00 -19.43 -10.30
CA GLU A 585 -23.66 -18.87 -8.97
C GLU A 585 -23.75 -17.34 -8.99
N ILE A 586 -24.98 -16.82 -9.03
CA ILE A 586 -25.23 -15.40 -9.36
C ILE A 586 -24.70 -14.44 -8.30
N GLU A 587 -24.86 -14.75 -7.02
CA GLU A 587 -24.42 -13.84 -5.94
C GLU A 587 -22.90 -13.66 -5.93
N LEU A 588 -22.14 -14.74 -6.14
CA LEU A 588 -20.69 -14.69 -6.25
C LEU A 588 -20.23 -13.90 -7.49
N ALA A 589 -20.92 -14.07 -8.62
CA ALA A 589 -20.67 -13.25 -9.80
C ALA A 589 -20.95 -11.76 -9.56
N MET A 590 -22.02 -11.44 -8.80
CA MET A 590 -22.37 -10.07 -8.43
C MET A 590 -21.35 -9.46 -7.46
N GLU A 591 -20.79 -10.24 -6.54
CA GLU A 591 -19.69 -9.80 -5.67
C GLU A 591 -18.46 -9.37 -6.49
N ASP A 592 -18.02 -10.22 -7.42
CA ASP A 592 -16.92 -9.88 -8.33
C ASP A 592 -17.26 -8.64 -9.19
N MET A 593 -18.50 -8.51 -9.66
CA MET A 593 -18.95 -7.31 -10.39
C MET A 593 -18.90 -6.03 -9.54
N ARG A 594 -19.24 -6.08 -8.25
CA ARG A 594 -19.07 -4.95 -7.32
C ARG A 594 -17.58 -4.61 -7.17
N GLY A 595 -16.73 -5.60 -7.02
CA GLY A 595 -15.28 -5.42 -6.96
C GLY A 595 -14.70 -4.80 -8.25
N ILE A 596 -15.21 -5.17 -9.43
CA ILE A 596 -14.84 -4.55 -10.71
C ILE A 596 -15.25 -3.08 -10.75
N LEU A 597 -16.46 -2.74 -10.28
CA LEU A 597 -16.89 -1.34 -10.20
C LEU A 597 -15.94 -0.52 -9.32
N GLU A 598 -15.54 -1.07 -8.17
CA GLU A 598 -14.60 -0.42 -7.27
C GLU A 598 -13.23 -0.19 -7.94
N ASP A 599 -12.63 -1.26 -8.47
CA ASP A 599 -11.28 -1.21 -9.05
C ASP A 599 -11.19 -0.27 -10.25
N LEU A 600 -12.13 -0.36 -11.19
CA LEU A 600 -12.10 0.44 -12.41
C LEU A 600 -12.63 1.86 -12.21
N SER A 601 -13.30 2.15 -11.08
CA SER A 601 -13.73 3.51 -10.72
C SER A 601 -12.71 4.27 -9.88
N PHE A 602 -11.68 3.58 -9.38
CA PHE A 602 -10.65 4.09 -8.47
C PHE A 602 -9.97 5.36 -9.01
N GLN A 603 -9.66 5.37 -10.32
CA GLN A 603 -8.95 6.47 -10.97
C GLN A 603 -9.78 7.04 -12.13
N LYS A 604 -9.72 8.36 -12.30
CA LYS A 604 -10.64 9.12 -13.17
C LYS A 604 -10.56 8.72 -14.65
N ASP A 605 -9.36 8.66 -15.22
CA ASP A 605 -9.17 8.38 -16.65
C ASP A 605 -9.55 6.94 -17.01
N ILE A 606 -9.22 5.97 -16.17
CA ILE A 606 -9.63 4.57 -16.28
C ILE A 606 -11.15 4.46 -16.20
N ARG A 607 -11.78 5.13 -15.22
CA ARG A 607 -13.24 5.17 -15.07
C ARG A 607 -13.92 5.74 -16.32
N VAL A 608 -13.36 6.79 -16.91
CA VAL A 608 -13.87 7.39 -18.14
C VAL A 608 -13.79 6.40 -19.31
N TYR A 609 -12.67 5.67 -19.45
CA TYR A 609 -12.50 4.68 -20.51
C TYR A 609 -13.50 3.51 -20.40
N PHE A 610 -13.76 3.01 -19.19
CA PHE A 610 -14.70 1.92 -18.93
C PHE A 610 -16.14 2.37 -18.64
N LYS A 611 -16.47 3.67 -18.81
CA LYS A 611 -17.78 4.24 -18.42
C LYS A 611 -18.99 3.43 -18.91
N LYS A 612 -18.92 2.90 -20.13
CA LYS A 612 -20.00 2.10 -20.71
C LYS A 612 -20.17 0.76 -20.00
N GLU A 613 -19.07 0.02 -19.78
CA GLU A 613 -19.07 -1.25 -19.05
C GLU A 613 -19.52 -1.08 -17.61
N LEU A 614 -19.02 -0.05 -16.92
CA LEU A 614 -19.39 0.24 -15.54
C LEU A 614 -20.89 0.56 -15.42
N GLY A 615 -21.44 1.39 -16.32
CA GLY A 615 -22.88 1.68 -16.34
C GLY A 615 -23.76 0.48 -16.70
N LEU A 616 -23.23 -0.52 -17.40
CA LEU A 616 -23.92 -1.79 -17.63
C LEU A 616 -23.89 -2.66 -16.37
N ILE A 617 -22.74 -2.82 -15.73
CA ILE A 617 -22.60 -3.58 -14.47
C ILE A 617 -23.49 -2.97 -13.38
N SER A 618 -23.47 -1.64 -13.19
CA SER A 618 -24.32 -0.98 -12.18
C SER A 618 -25.81 -1.17 -12.41
N ARG A 619 -26.26 -1.39 -13.65
CA ARG A 619 -27.66 -1.73 -13.95
C ARG A 619 -27.96 -3.19 -13.63
N LEU A 620 -27.08 -4.11 -14.03
CA LEU A 620 -27.21 -5.54 -13.74
C LEU A 620 -27.26 -5.80 -12.22
N LEU A 621 -26.45 -5.09 -11.44
CA LEU A 621 -26.43 -5.22 -9.98
C LEU A 621 -27.71 -4.74 -9.27
N LYS A 622 -28.58 -3.98 -9.95
CA LYS A 622 -29.87 -3.52 -9.42
C LYS A 622 -31.02 -4.47 -9.78
N ASP A 623 -30.80 -5.37 -10.74
CA ASP A 623 -31.80 -6.33 -11.15
C ASP A 623 -32.00 -7.37 -10.05
N ARG A 624 -33.26 -7.63 -9.69
CA ARG A 624 -33.64 -8.65 -8.70
C ARG A 624 -33.86 -10.02 -9.32
N GLN A 625 -33.93 -10.11 -10.65
CA GLN A 625 -34.21 -11.37 -11.36
C GLN A 625 -33.21 -11.60 -12.50
N TRP A 626 -32.23 -12.48 -12.26
CA TRP A 626 -31.26 -12.86 -13.28
C TRP A 626 -31.82 -13.93 -14.23
N GLN A 627 -32.56 -13.45 -15.24
CA GLN A 627 -33.08 -14.30 -16.31
C GLN A 627 -32.03 -14.50 -17.42
N LYS A 628 -32.32 -15.38 -18.40
CA LYS A 628 -31.40 -15.72 -19.50
C LYS A 628 -30.81 -14.49 -20.21
N GLN A 629 -31.62 -13.48 -20.48
CA GLN A 629 -31.17 -12.24 -21.12
C GLN A 629 -30.18 -11.45 -20.25
N THR A 630 -30.44 -11.37 -18.95
CA THR A 630 -29.55 -10.71 -17.96
C THR A 630 -28.23 -11.45 -17.83
N LEU A 631 -28.24 -12.79 -17.85
CA LEU A 631 -27.03 -13.63 -17.87
C LEU A 631 -26.18 -13.40 -19.12
N GLU A 632 -26.80 -13.38 -20.30
CA GLU A 632 -26.12 -13.12 -21.57
C GLU A 632 -25.50 -11.71 -21.59
N GLN A 633 -26.23 -10.71 -21.08
CA GLN A 633 -25.73 -9.34 -20.97
C GLN A 633 -24.58 -9.23 -19.97
N GLY A 634 -24.67 -9.90 -18.81
CA GLY A 634 -23.59 -10.02 -17.83
C GLY A 634 -22.34 -10.65 -18.44
N ALA A 635 -22.49 -11.78 -19.12
CA ALA A 635 -21.37 -12.44 -19.79
C ALA A 635 -20.76 -11.54 -20.89
N LYS A 636 -21.57 -10.80 -21.64
CA LYS A 636 -21.10 -9.89 -22.69
C LYS A 636 -20.27 -8.73 -22.11
N VAL A 637 -20.73 -8.09 -21.02
CA VAL A 637 -19.98 -6.97 -20.42
C VAL A 637 -18.66 -7.45 -19.81
N LEU A 638 -18.64 -8.59 -19.13
CA LEU A 638 -17.41 -9.15 -18.56
C LEU A 638 -16.39 -9.52 -19.65
N LYS A 639 -16.83 -10.13 -20.76
CA LYS A 639 -15.98 -10.39 -21.93
C LYS A 639 -15.43 -9.09 -22.53
N SER A 640 -16.22 -8.02 -22.58
CA SER A 640 -15.77 -6.70 -23.05
C SER A 640 -14.63 -6.16 -22.18
N ILE A 641 -14.75 -6.28 -20.85
CA ILE A 641 -13.71 -5.84 -19.90
C ILE A 641 -12.42 -6.64 -20.12
N ILE A 642 -12.51 -7.97 -20.17
CA ILE A 642 -11.36 -8.85 -20.40
C ILE A 642 -10.67 -8.52 -21.73
N ALA A 643 -11.43 -8.27 -22.80
CA ALA A 643 -10.87 -7.93 -24.11
C ALA A 643 -10.20 -6.54 -24.15
N LYS A 644 -10.67 -5.60 -23.34
CA LYS A 644 -10.12 -4.23 -23.27
C LYS A 644 -8.89 -4.12 -22.39
N ILE A 645 -8.69 -5.01 -21.42
CA ILE A 645 -7.52 -4.99 -20.54
C ILE A 645 -6.40 -5.78 -21.23
N PRO A 646 -5.28 -5.12 -21.59
CA PRO A 646 -4.26 -5.72 -22.45
C PRO A 646 -3.30 -6.66 -21.70
N TYR A 647 -3.69 -7.25 -20.57
CA TYR A 647 -2.79 -7.94 -19.64
C TYR A 647 -3.25 -9.33 -19.22
#